data_AF-A0A534TD86-F1
#
_entry.id   AF-A0A534TD86-F1
#
_cell.length_a   1.000
_cell.length_b   1.000
_cell.length_c   1.000
_cell.angle_alpha   90.00
_cell.angle_beta   90.00
_cell.angle_gamma   90.00
#
_symmetry.space_group_name_H-M   'P 1'
#
loop_
_entity.id
_entity.type
_entity.pdbx_description
1 polymer ?
#
loop_
_entity_poly.entity_id
_entity_poly.type
_entity_poly.pdbx_seq_one_letter_code
_entity_poly.pdbx_strand_id
1 'polypeptide(L)'
;MTRRRVFVVAAEYSASPRDLQPERRRRDFFGAPHQELRPGEASHLFFRYPNRSDDGRTRPDEWQKAFGIREPIGLPDLLASAAHRALTTLHELTGADWRRTCDSITDMLVTSMPGLDPNERVNIGLVPQALQVQLGLSARARAQFVVGTSDSGAQAFAEAVRAARTAEHPATILVLAGQIIPGGYASQYQIRTVLGEDDQARGLDMLAVGDLIMDVMRRSFDLPPGELESLLARVAARKAQVGANYPAGINAGKPFKRDTPRTPWFDATDIAVPCCGAAATIVTSDDALIEAVASSKSARFSTTPLTEVLGLGDGSTNPDLLHRKTPLLFAPAVYGALAGCADDAQVPVSTFTSCAFGVVHDAFPSIELSFLLALGLGWDRSTERMAEGWSNPVGGLLTFGHALGASGLVQINKAHHLFCVDRRYLLEAESRQGFREDGALAFTTSVGGPLSHIVCSLLRGGHQEQRPPRQRRDPNGQSPISAAWEAKARLLRVLLPSQLRAVPNAWLVEGTTSVSIRSCLRALSAEDVAHLDFEGLEKLVVPQSLPELRNRLRAVVRVAQQESERLSSMFDVFRLLTDEIREIAAECRTHGRLRPEAAGLDERRIVDRLKEALRVSLVVLSRPTEDGAHRTVCFVGPGELQDADFVTAESLRRLDAGPEMLPFWTVRAVRPEQAPEAPASGEAERLGEIAARGPRTAAELRLLRTWFSLDPPRPLLERAMRDAGLSLPPRAPVRAVFYAGEVADPGSQLTAREAHELLGFVAHRARAFLEAYGSAATQVGPVLSVVAFERLPARTGVEAALFSAARFAQEIARSSLDQGVIVRAAVCAGEGVLFEDVNGRSAVASPASRRAADLLAAAREIAPDRAAFALEGASELVVALLGQRLTGWERAPEGADGTAVWLGPRT
;
A
#
# COMPACT_ATOMS: atom_id res chain seq x y z
N MET A 1 -13.80 19.21 19.67
CA MET A 1 -12.88 19.98 18.81
C MET A 1 -13.01 19.47 17.37
N THR A 2 -13.13 20.36 16.39
CA THR A 2 -13.15 20.03 14.96
C THR A 2 -11.74 19.66 14.51
N ARG A 3 -11.59 18.51 13.84
CA ARG A 3 -10.31 18.03 13.30
C ARG A 3 -9.84 18.96 12.18
N ARG A 4 -8.63 19.51 12.30
CA ARG A 4 -8.03 20.35 11.24
C ARG A 4 -7.71 19.51 10.00
N ARG A 5 -7.78 20.14 8.84
CA ARG A 5 -7.24 19.57 7.60
C ARG A 5 -5.72 19.65 7.66
N VAL A 6 -5.06 18.66 7.05
CA VAL A 6 -3.59 18.61 6.98
C VAL A 6 -3.20 18.28 5.55
N PHE A 7 -2.24 19.05 5.03
CA PHE A 7 -1.76 18.94 3.68
C PHE A 7 -0.26 18.70 3.64
N VAL A 8 0.19 17.88 2.70
CA VAL A 8 1.57 17.91 2.22
C VAL A 8 1.73 19.06 1.23
N VAL A 9 2.73 19.90 1.47
CA VAL A 9 3.04 21.10 0.65
C VAL A 9 4.41 21.02 -0.03
N ALA A 10 5.28 20.12 0.43
CA ALA A 10 6.57 19.86 -0.19
C ALA A 10 6.98 18.40 0.06
N ALA A 11 7.56 17.77 -0.95
CA ALA A 11 8.11 16.43 -0.92
C ALA A 11 9.42 16.43 -1.69
N GLU A 12 10.52 16.06 -1.03
CA GLU A 12 11.86 16.13 -1.62
C GLU A 12 12.74 14.95 -1.20
N TYR A 13 13.82 14.75 -1.94
CA TYR A 13 14.86 13.76 -1.64
C TYR A 13 16.20 14.45 -1.38
N SER A 14 17.16 13.74 -0.79
CA SER A 14 18.55 14.22 -0.71
C SER A 14 19.16 14.38 -2.11
N ALA A 15 20.16 15.25 -2.26
CA ALA A 15 20.98 15.29 -3.47
C ALA A 15 21.85 14.03 -3.58
N SER A 16 22.29 13.71 -4.81
CA SER A 16 23.22 12.62 -5.06
C SER A 16 24.56 12.87 -4.35
N PRO A 17 25.30 11.83 -3.94
CA PRO A 17 26.64 12.00 -3.38
C PRO A 17 27.61 12.83 -4.22
N ARG A 18 27.44 12.80 -5.54
CA ARG A 18 28.28 13.58 -6.49
C ARG A 18 28.11 15.09 -6.30
N ASP A 19 26.93 15.51 -5.85
CA ASP A 19 26.54 16.91 -5.77
C ASP A 19 26.63 17.46 -4.34
N LEU A 20 26.98 16.63 -3.36
CA LEU A 20 27.18 16.97 -1.94
C LEU A 20 28.67 17.12 -1.60
N GLN A 21 29.36 18.01 -2.30
CA GLN A 21 30.76 18.37 -2.03
C GLN A 21 30.91 19.02 -0.61
N PRO A 22 32.12 19.04 -0.01
CA PRO A 22 32.34 19.62 1.33
C PRO A 22 31.72 21.01 1.56
N GLU A 23 31.73 21.87 0.54
CA GLU A 23 31.18 23.22 0.60
C GLU A 23 29.65 23.20 0.75
N ARG A 24 28.98 22.26 0.09
CA ARG A 24 27.50 22.08 0.09
C ARG A 24 26.97 21.32 1.30
N ARG A 25 27.86 20.95 2.23
CA ARG A 25 27.52 20.27 3.50
C ARG A 25 27.66 21.20 4.71
N ARG A 26 28.18 22.43 4.51
CA ARG A 26 28.39 23.41 5.58
C ARG A 26 27.11 24.15 5.91
N ARG A 27 27.00 24.60 7.16
CA ARG A 27 25.88 25.42 7.65
C ARG A 27 25.60 26.64 6.77
N ASP A 28 26.64 27.34 6.29
CA ASP A 28 26.49 28.54 5.46
C ASP A 28 25.77 28.25 4.14
N PHE A 29 25.97 27.05 3.57
CA PHE A 29 25.24 26.63 2.39
C PHE A 29 23.74 26.55 2.69
N PHE A 30 23.34 25.96 3.81
CA PHE A 30 21.93 25.84 4.17
C PHE A 30 21.28 27.16 4.66
N GLY A 31 22.06 28.23 4.79
CA GLY A 31 21.60 29.54 5.28
C GLY A 31 20.77 30.36 4.28
N ALA A 32 20.65 29.93 3.03
CA ALA A 32 19.89 30.59 1.97
C ALA A 32 19.23 29.56 1.03
N PRO A 33 18.18 29.94 0.29
CA PRO A 33 17.62 29.06 -0.74
C PRO A 33 18.63 28.91 -1.88
N HIS A 34 18.73 27.71 -2.44
CA HIS A 34 19.57 27.43 -3.61
C HIS A 34 18.70 27.11 -4.82
N GLN A 35 19.26 27.27 -6.02
CA GLN A 35 18.55 26.89 -7.24
C GLN A 35 18.15 25.41 -7.21
N GLU A 36 16.99 25.12 -7.79
CA GLU A 36 16.52 23.75 -7.98
C GLU A 36 17.55 22.87 -8.69
N LEU A 37 17.47 21.56 -8.44
CA LEU A 37 18.28 20.58 -9.14
C LEU A 37 17.97 20.62 -10.65
N ARG A 38 19.01 20.64 -11.46
CA ARG A 38 18.89 20.42 -12.90
C ARG A 38 18.33 19.01 -13.16
N PRO A 39 17.64 18.74 -14.27
CA PRO A 39 17.08 17.42 -14.55
C PRO A 39 18.09 16.26 -14.42
N GLY A 40 19.36 16.48 -14.80
CA GLY A 40 20.44 15.49 -14.61
C GLY A 40 20.84 15.25 -13.15
N GLU A 41 20.67 16.23 -12.27
CA GLU A 41 20.97 16.14 -10.83
C GLU A 41 19.82 15.49 -10.04
N ALA A 42 18.61 15.43 -10.59
CA ALA A 42 17.48 14.69 -10.02
C ALA A 42 17.57 13.15 -10.24
N SER A 43 18.64 12.69 -10.91
CA SER A 43 18.86 11.28 -11.22
C SER A 43 19.68 10.56 -10.15
N HIS A 44 19.28 9.33 -9.82
CA HIS A 44 19.98 8.45 -8.85
C HIS A 44 20.25 9.13 -7.50
N LEU A 45 19.24 9.84 -6.99
CA LEU A 45 19.25 10.48 -5.67
C LEU A 45 19.38 9.44 -4.55
N PHE A 46 18.77 8.27 -4.76
CA PHE A 46 19.07 7.07 -4.00
C PHE A 46 20.14 6.28 -4.71
N PHE A 47 21.05 5.67 -3.95
CA PHE A 47 22.26 5.05 -4.48
C PHE A 47 22.63 3.78 -3.71
N ARG A 48 23.43 2.91 -4.35
CA ARG A 48 24.04 1.78 -3.66
C ARG A 48 25.29 2.25 -2.92
N TYR A 49 25.46 1.79 -1.69
CA TYR A 49 26.66 2.08 -0.93
C TYR A 49 27.91 1.56 -1.67
N PRO A 50 28.99 2.36 -1.76
CA PRO A 50 30.11 2.07 -2.67
C PRO A 50 31.13 1.04 -2.15
N ASN A 51 30.76 0.13 -1.23
CA ASN A 51 31.70 -0.85 -0.68
C ASN A 51 31.87 -2.09 -1.58
N ARG A 52 33.10 -2.63 -1.65
CA ARG A 52 33.39 -3.90 -2.34
C ARG A 52 34.00 -4.97 -1.44
N SER A 53 34.28 -4.67 -0.18
CA SER A 53 34.85 -5.59 0.80
C SER A 53 33.80 -6.31 1.65
N ASP A 54 34.13 -7.54 2.07
CA ASP A 54 33.27 -8.38 2.91
C ASP A 54 33.14 -7.85 4.36
N ASP A 55 34.04 -6.95 4.80
CA ASP A 55 34.05 -6.33 6.13
C ASP A 55 33.09 -5.13 6.26
N GLY A 56 32.38 -4.78 5.19
CA GLY A 56 31.39 -3.71 5.16
C GLY A 56 31.98 -2.29 5.15
N ARG A 57 33.29 -2.12 5.28
CA ARG A 57 33.96 -0.82 5.29
C ARG A 57 34.24 -0.33 3.88
N THR A 58 34.13 0.98 3.64
CA THR A 58 34.49 1.57 2.35
C THR A 58 35.80 2.31 2.44
N ARG A 59 36.71 2.10 1.48
CA ARG A 59 37.94 2.90 1.37
C ARG A 59 37.67 4.23 0.66
N PRO A 60 38.40 5.32 0.98
CA PRO A 60 38.26 6.60 0.27
C PRO A 60 38.34 6.47 -1.27
N ASP A 61 39.18 5.58 -1.78
CA ASP A 61 39.33 5.33 -3.22
C ASP A 61 38.04 4.79 -3.88
N GLU A 62 37.21 4.06 -3.13
CA GLU A 62 35.94 3.53 -3.65
C GLU A 62 34.88 4.62 -3.76
N TRP A 63 34.84 5.56 -2.81
CA TRP A 63 34.02 6.78 -2.91
C TRP A 63 34.47 7.67 -4.07
N GLN A 64 35.78 7.84 -4.24
CA GLN A 64 36.34 8.61 -5.36
C GLN A 64 35.96 7.96 -6.70
N LYS A 65 36.02 6.64 -6.79
CA LYS A 65 35.65 5.90 -8.00
C LYS A 65 34.15 5.94 -8.30
N ALA A 66 33.30 5.83 -7.29
CA ALA A 66 31.84 5.76 -7.47
C ALA A 66 31.19 7.14 -7.69
N PHE A 67 31.67 8.14 -6.96
CA PHE A 67 31.01 9.44 -6.84
C PHE A 67 31.95 10.64 -7.03
N GLY A 68 33.26 10.43 -7.22
CA GLY A 68 34.21 11.52 -7.44
C GLY A 68 34.57 12.30 -6.17
N ILE A 69 34.22 11.80 -4.98
CA ILE A 69 34.46 12.45 -3.68
C ILE A 69 35.46 11.66 -2.84
N ARG A 70 36.30 12.38 -2.08
CA ARG A 70 37.28 11.77 -1.16
C ARG A 70 36.74 11.57 0.25
N GLU A 71 35.80 12.40 0.66
CA GLU A 71 35.17 12.33 1.97
C GLU A 71 33.84 11.56 1.88
N PRO A 72 33.61 10.55 2.74
CA PRO A 72 32.35 9.84 2.75
C PRO A 72 31.21 10.76 3.21
N ILE A 73 30.01 10.45 2.72
CA ILE A 73 28.77 11.11 3.12
C ILE A 73 28.17 10.38 4.31
N GLY A 74 27.79 11.14 5.33
CA GLY A 74 27.06 10.63 6.49
C GLY A 74 25.56 10.82 6.36
N LEU A 75 24.78 10.10 7.17
CA LEU A 75 23.34 10.26 7.23
C LEU A 75 22.88 11.72 7.51
N PRO A 76 23.52 12.50 8.41
CA PRO A 76 23.14 13.89 8.63
C PRO A 76 23.27 14.78 7.38
N ASP A 77 24.27 14.52 6.51
CA ASP A 77 24.44 15.28 5.26
C ASP A 77 23.25 15.06 4.31
N LEU A 78 22.79 13.80 4.20
CA LEU A 78 21.63 13.44 3.37
C LEU A 78 20.33 14.05 3.94
N LEU A 79 20.13 13.96 5.26
CA LEU A 79 18.97 14.54 5.94
C LEU A 79 18.93 16.07 5.79
N ALA A 80 20.06 16.76 6.01
CA ALA A 80 20.18 18.21 5.84
C ALA A 80 19.89 18.61 4.38
N SER A 81 20.43 17.86 3.42
CA SER A 81 20.17 18.10 1.99
C SER A 81 18.68 17.95 1.63
N ALA A 82 18.03 16.87 2.07
CA ALA A 82 16.60 16.65 1.80
C ALA A 82 15.73 17.75 2.45
N ALA A 83 16.02 18.08 3.71
CA ALA A 83 15.33 19.12 4.46
C ALA A 83 15.45 20.50 3.80
N HIS A 84 16.67 20.90 3.44
CA HIS A 84 16.93 22.17 2.79
C HIS A 84 16.20 22.31 1.45
N ARG A 85 16.13 21.22 0.68
CA ARG A 85 15.36 21.19 -0.58
C ARG A 85 13.85 21.34 -0.34
N ALA A 86 13.31 20.70 0.69
CA ALA A 86 11.89 20.85 1.04
C ALA A 86 11.58 22.29 1.46
N LEU A 87 12.47 22.92 2.25
CA LEU A 87 12.36 24.34 2.62
C LEU A 87 12.49 25.25 1.40
N THR A 88 13.40 24.96 0.46
CA THR A 88 13.57 25.69 -0.80
C THR A 88 12.30 25.63 -1.64
N THR A 89 11.69 24.45 -1.75
CA THR A 89 10.39 24.29 -2.44
C THR A 89 9.30 25.12 -1.78
N LEU A 90 9.21 25.11 -0.44
CA LEU A 90 8.24 25.92 0.28
C LEU A 90 8.47 27.42 0.08
N HIS A 91 9.73 27.85 0.07
CA HIS A 91 10.14 29.23 -0.19
C HIS A 91 9.69 29.67 -1.59
N GLU A 92 9.99 28.87 -2.62
CA GLU A 92 9.58 29.15 -4.01
C GLU A 92 8.06 29.22 -4.17
N LEU A 93 7.33 28.32 -3.52
CA LEU A 93 5.87 28.26 -3.61
C LEU A 93 5.18 29.46 -2.96
N THR A 94 5.75 29.98 -1.87
CA THR A 94 5.15 31.05 -1.06
C THR A 94 5.67 32.45 -1.40
N GLY A 95 6.84 32.56 -2.04
CA GLY A 95 7.52 33.84 -2.29
C GLY A 95 7.91 34.60 -1.02
N ALA A 96 7.88 33.94 0.15
CA ALA A 96 8.24 34.53 1.43
C ALA A 96 9.76 34.72 1.54
N ASP A 97 10.22 35.62 2.41
CA ASP A 97 11.64 35.66 2.76
C ASP A 97 12.09 34.31 3.36
N TRP A 98 13.33 33.89 3.08
CA TRP A 98 13.88 32.60 3.51
C TRP A 98 13.76 32.40 5.02
N ARG A 99 14.05 33.45 5.80
CA ARG A 99 13.96 33.39 7.26
C ARG A 99 12.53 33.08 7.70
N ARG A 100 11.53 33.70 7.04
CA ARG A 100 10.11 33.45 7.32
C ARG A 100 9.69 32.04 6.95
N THR A 101 10.23 31.47 5.86
CA THR A 101 10.03 30.06 5.52
C THR A 101 10.58 29.14 6.62
N CYS A 102 11.80 29.36 7.08
CA CYS A 102 12.39 28.56 8.17
C CYS A 102 11.64 28.74 9.50
N ASP A 103 11.22 29.97 9.82
CA ASP A 103 10.48 30.27 11.05
C ASP A 103 9.03 29.77 11.02
N SER A 104 8.50 29.42 9.85
CA SER A 104 7.17 28.78 9.72
C SER A 104 7.16 27.34 10.24
N ILE A 105 8.33 26.67 10.30
CA ILE A 105 8.44 25.30 10.80
C ILE A 105 8.28 25.29 12.32
N THR A 106 7.22 24.65 12.82
CA THR A 106 6.91 24.51 14.24
C THR A 106 7.56 23.28 14.85
N ASP A 107 7.69 22.20 14.08
CA ASP A 107 8.22 20.93 14.55
C ASP A 107 9.05 20.25 13.45
N MET A 108 10.03 19.45 13.85
CA MET A 108 10.83 18.61 12.97
C MET A 108 10.92 17.19 13.54
N LEU A 109 10.45 16.22 12.76
CA LEU A 109 10.52 14.81 13.09
C LEU A 109 11.59 14.16 12.23
N VAL A 110 12.56 13.49 12.85
CA VAL A 110 13.65 12.81 12.15
C VAL A 110 13.61 11.33 12.46
N THR A 111 13.76 10.47 11.46
CA THR A 111 13.81 9.02 11.66
C THR A 111 14.82 8.32 10.75
N SER A 112 15.34 7.20 11.24
CA SER A 112 16.17 6.24 10.51
C SER A 112 16.20 4.94 11.32
N MET A 113 16.57 3.82 10.70
CA MET A 113 16.89 2.63 11.47
C MET A 113 18.30 2.79 12.08
N PRO A 114 18.42 2.68 13.42
CA PRO A 114 19.69 2.88 14.10
C PRO A 114 20.72 1.79 13.79
N GLY A 115 22.01 2.12 13.91
CA GLY A 115 23.11 1.15 13.86
C GLY A 115 23.51 0.65 12.46
N LEU A 116 22.86 1.13 11.40
CA LEU A 116 23.19 0.76 10.02
C LEU A 116 24.23 1.68 9.35
N ASP A 117 24.42 2.93 9.81
CA ASP A 117 25.41 3.84 9.21
C ASP A 117 26.82 3.54 9.77
N PRO A 118 27.76 2.99 8.97
CA PRO A 118 29.12 2.71 9.44
C PRO A 118 29.93 3.99 9.68
N ASN A 119 29.45 5.15 9.20
CA ASN A 119 30.09 6.45 9.33
C ASN A 119 29.37 7.34 10.34
N GLU A 120 28.57 6.78 11.26
CA GLU A 120 27.83 7.54 12.25
C GLU A 120 28.79 8.36 13.16
N ARG A 121 28.83 9.68 12.95
CA ARG A 121 29.75 10.60 13.67
C ARG A 121 29.12 11.21 14.92
N VAL A 122 27.81 11.11 15.06
CA VAL A 122 27.00 11.80 16.07
C VAL A 122 26.02 10.79 16.62
N ASN A 123 25.77 10.81 17.93
CA ASN A 123 24.70 10.03 18.53
C ASN A 123 23.38 10.35 17.81
N ILE A 124 22.70 9.32 17.28
CA ILE A 124 21.46 9.45 16.52
C ILE A 124 20.40 10.33 17.19
N GLY A 125 20.35 10.32 18.53
CA GLY A 125 19.43 11.14 19.31
C GLY A 125 19.70 12.65 19.28
N LEU A 126 20.91 13.08 18.89
CA LEU A 126 21.31 14.49 18.74
C LEU A 126 21.19 15.01 17.30
N VAL A 127 20.92 14.13 16.34
CA VAL A 127 20.76 14.49 14.92
C VAL A 127 19.67 15.56 14.72
N PRO A 128 18.49 15.50 15.38
CA PRO A 128 17.47 16.54 15.22
C PRO A 128 17.96 17.93 15.62
N GLN A 129 18.65 18.08 16.75
CA GLN A 129 19.14 19.38 17.21
C GLN A 129 20.27 19.90 16.33
N ALA A 130 21.15 19.02 15.85
CA ALA A 130 22.20 19.39 14.89
C ALA A 130 21.59 19.91 13.58
N LEU A 131 20.58 19.21 13.04
CA LEU A 131 19.85 19.63 11.85
C LEU A 131 19.12 20.96 12.06
N GLN A 132 18.49 21.17 13.22
CA GLN A 132 17.80 22.42 13.55
C GLN A 132 18.75 23.63 13.41
N VAL A 133 19.95 23.52 13.98
CA VAL A 133 20.98 24.57 13.92
C VAL A 133 21.54 24.73 12.51
N GLN A 134 21.79 23.61 11.81
CA GLN A 134 22.36 23.58 10.47
C GLN A 134 21.43 24.20 9.43
N LEU A 135 20.12 23.93 9.53
CA LEU A 135 19.08 24.45 8.64
C LEU A 135 18.61 25.86 9.02
N GLY A 136 19.09 26.41 10.14
CA GLY A 136 18.71 27.74 10.62
C GLY A 136 17.25 27.86 11.08
N LEU A 137 16.62 26.74 11.48
CA LEU A 137 15.25 26.73 12.00
C LEU A 137 15.14 27.54 13.30
N SER A 138 13.92 27.97 13.63
CA SER A 138 13.65 28.66 14.89
C SER A 138 14.07 27.81 16.10
N ALA A 139 14.68 28.43 17.11
CA ALA A 139 15.01 27.76 18.38
C ALA A 139 13.75 27.32 19.16
N ARG A 140 12.57 27.85 18.78
CA ARG A 140 11.28 27.43 19.34
C ARG A 140 10.71 26.18 18.66
N ALA A 141 11.24 25.80 17.49
CA ALA A 141 10.80 24.60 16.80
C ALA A 141 11.18 23.36 17.60
N ARG A 142 10.25 22.42 17.76
CA ARG A 142 10.51 21.17 18.47
C ARG A 142 11.17 20.18 17.52
N ALA A 143 12.37 19.71 17.85
CA ALA A 143 13.09 18.73 17.03
C ALA A 143 13.20 17.40 17.79
N GLN A 144 12.67 16.31 17.21
CA GLN A 144 12.67 15.00 17.85
C GLN A 144 13.10 13.88 16.89
N PHE A 145 13.74 12.86 17.47
CA PHE A 145 14.05 11.62 16.77
C PHE A 145 12.96 10.59 17.06
N VAL A 146 12.38 10.00 16.01
CA VAL A 146 11.35 8.97 16.09
C VAL A 146 11.99 7.62 15.78
N VAL A 147 11.95 6.71 16.76
CA VAL A 147 12.48 5.35 16.63
C VAL A 147 11.45 4.48 15.93
N GLY A 148 11.87 3.70 14.93
CA GLY A 148 11.00 2.74 14.26
C GLY A 148 11.79 1.69 13.48
N THR A 149 11.07 0.83 12.75
CA THR A 149 11.67 -0.21 11.90
C THR A 149 11.71 0.23 10.42
N SER A 150 11.52 -0.68 9.47
CA SER A 150 11.51 -0.37 8.03
C SER A 150 10.34 0.53 7.59
N ASP A 151 9.34 0.71 8.44
CA ASP A 151 8.20 1.60 8.22
C ASP A 151 8.35 2.98 8.85
N SER A 152 9.48 3.25 9.54
CA SER A 152 9.62 4.41 10.42
C SER A 152 9.34 5.75 9.75
N GLY A 153 9.70 5.92 8.48
CA GLY A 153 9.37 7.11 7.69
C GLY A 153 7.86 7.37 7.56
N ALA A 154 7.04 6.33 7.38
CA ALA A 154 5.58 6.48 7.33
C ALA A 154 4.99 6.71 8.73
N GLN A 155 5.58 6.10 9.76
CA GLN A 155 5.17 6.32 11.15
C GLN A 155 5.45 7.77 11.58
N ALA A 156 6.64 8.31 11.30
CA ALA A 156 6.98 9.70 11.56
C ALA A 156 6.03 10.65 10.80
N PHE A 157 5.69 10.33 9.55
CA PHE A 157 4.66 11.07 8.80
C PHE A 157 3.29 11.04 9.49
N ALA A 158 2.83 9.85 9.92
CA ALA A 158 1.55 9.69 10.60
C ALA A 158 1.51 10.46 11.94
N GLU A 159 2.60 10.45 12.70
CA GLU A 159 2.76 11.24 13.93
C GLU A 159 2.71 12.74 13.66
N ALA A 160 3.40 13.23 12.62
CA ALA A 160 3.35 14.64 12.23
C ALA A 160 1.92 15.07 11.87
N VAL A 161 1.20 14.27 11.08
CA VAL A 161 -0.17 14.58 10.70
C VAL A 161 -1.11 14.55 11.91
N ARG A 162 -0.96 13.58 12.81
CA ARG A 162 -1.73 13.52 14.07
C ARG A 162 -1.47 14.76 14.92
N ALA A 163 -0.20 15.14 15.09
CA ALA A 163 0.19 16.34 15.83
C ALA A 163 -0.40 17.61 15.22
N ALA A 164 -0.32 17.77 13.89
CA ALA A 164 -0.88 18.94 13.19
C ALA A 164 -2.42 19.00 13.29
N ARG A 165 -3.11 17.85 13.28
CA ARG A 165 -4.58 17.78 13.45
C ARG A 165 -5.03 18.21 14.85
N THR A 166 -4.22 17.97 15.88
CA THR A 166 -4.59 18.17 17.29
C THR A 166 -3.92 19.38 17.96
N ALA A 167 -2.98 20.03 17.29
CA ALA A 167 -2.27 21.19 17.84
C ALA A 167 -3.25 22.31 18.23
N GLU A 168 -2.97 23.05 19.30
CA GLU A 168 -3.80 24.20 19.71
C GLU A 168 -3.72 25.35 18.70
N HIS A 169 -2.54 25.56 18.13
CA HIS A 169 -2.26 26.52 17.05
C HIS A 169 -1.91 25.80 15.75
N PRO A 170 -2.08 26.44 14.58
CA PRO A 170 -1.64 25.85 13.32
C PRO A 170 -0.18 25.38 13.39
N ALA A 171 0.08 24.19 12.85
CA ALA A 171 1.40 23.58 12.88
C ALA A 171 1.89 23.32 11.45
N THR A 172 3.17 23.56 11.23
CA THR A 172 3.87 23.22 9.98
C THR A 172 5.08 22.39 10.36
N ILE A 173 5.07 21.12 10.00
CA ILE A 173 5.97 20.11 10.51
C ILE A 173 6.83 19.56 9.38
N LEU A 174 8.15 19.59 9.57
CA LEU A 174 9.12 18.98 8.67
C LEU A 174 9.39 17.53 9.10
N VAL A 175 9.09 16.57 8.24
CA VAL A 175 9.36 15.15 8.46
C VAL A 175 10.54 14.72 7.62
N LEU A 176 11.57 14.14 8.24
CA LEU A 176 12.80 13.69 7.63
C LEU A 176 13.01 12.21 7.90
N ALA A 177 13.30 11.45 6.85
CA ALA A 177 13.60 10.03 6.98
C ALA A 177 14.79 9.67 6.09
N GLY A 178 15.77 8.94 6.61
CA GLY A 178 16.97 8.60 5.86
C GLY A 178 17.56 7.25 6.25
N GLN A 179 18.39 6.70 5.37
CA GLN A 179 19.15 5.49 5.66
C GLN A 179 20.48 5.49 4.92
N ILE A 180 21.52 5.02 5.60
CA ILE A 180 22.73 4.48 4.98
C ILE A 180 22.77 2.99 5.31
N ILE A 181 22.90 2.14 4.29
CA ILE A 181 22.98 0.70 4.42
C ILE A 181 24.27 0.25 3.71
N PRO A 182 25.30 -0.21 4.45
CA PRO A 182 26.49 -0.76 3.80
C PRO A 182 26.12 -2.02 3.01
N GLY A 183 26.84 -2.34 1.94
CA GLY A 183 26.72 -3.64 1.29
C GLY A 183 27.39 -4.75 2.11
N GLY A 184 27.12 -6.00 1.74
CA GLY A 184 27.76 -7.18 2.36
C GLY A 184 26.95 -7.84 3.47
N TYR A 185 27.58 -8.76 4.20
CA TYR A 185 26.88 -9.59 5.19
C TYR A 185 26.50 -8.84 6.46
N ALA A 186 27.34 -7.90 6.92
CA ALA A 186 27.08 -7.12 8.12
C ALA A 186 25.72 -6.40 8.05
N SER A 187 25.38 -5.84 6.88
CA SER A 187 24.07 -5.25 6.68
C SER A 187 22.96 -6.29 6.55
N GLN A 188 23.15 -7.43 5.89
CA GLN A 188 22.14 -8.50 5.88
C GLN A 188 21.78 -8.96 7.31
N TYR A 189 22.79 -9.13 8.17
CA TYR A 189 22.59 -9.48 9.58
C TYR A 189 21.87 -8.38 10.36
N GLN A 190 22.21 -7.10 10.13
CA GLN A 190 21.51 -5.98 10.76
C GLN A 190 20.08 -5.81 10.23
N ILE A 191 19.83 -6.02 8.93
CA ILE A 191 18.48 -6.03 8.35
C ILE A 191 17.65 -7.15 8.98
N ARG A 192 18.27 -8.29 9.34
CA ARG A 192 17.60 -9.39 10.03
C ARG A 192 16.96 -8.98 11.36
N THR A 193 17.42 -7.91 12.00
CA THR A 193 16.86 -7.40 13.26
C THR A 193 15.41 -6.91 13.15
N VAL A 194 14.88 -6.73 11.93
CA VAL A 194 13.45 -6.44 11.73
C VAL A 194 12.55 -7.67 11.96
N LEU A 195 13.13 -8.87 12.06
CA LEU A 195 12.45 -10.11 12.42
C LEU A 195 12.48 -10.34 13.93
N GLY A 196 11.51 -11.07 14.46
CA GLY A 196 11.54 -11.48 15.85
C GLY A 196 12.68 -12.45 16.17
N GLU A 197 13.07 -12.53 17.45
CA GLU A 197 14.26 -13.27 17.88
C GLU A 197 14.18 -14.77 17.57
N ASP A 198 12.98 -15.36 17.67
CA ASP A 198 12.79 -16.80 17.43
C ASP A 198 12.81 -17.13 15.95
N ASP A 199 12.21 -16.29 15.10
CA ASP A 199 12.33 -16.41 13.64
C ASP A 199 13.81 -16.41 13.21
N GLN A 200 14.57 -15.46 13.78
CA GLN A 200 16.01 -15.33 13.54
C GLN A 200 16.80 -16.54 14.04
N ALA A 201 16.45 -17.07 15.22
CA ALA A 201 17.08 -18.25 15.80
C ALA A 201 16.85 -19.50 14.95
N ARG A 202 15.71 -19.60 14.27
CA ARG A 202 15.39 -20.68 13.30
C ARG A 202 16.00 -20.45 11.92
N GLY A 203 16.69 -19.33 11.73
CA GLY A 203 17.41 -19.00 10.50
C GLY A 203 16.58 -18.37 9.41
N LEU A 204 15.38 -17.88 9.74
CA LEU A 204 14.60 -17.05 8.82
C LEU A 204 15.29 -15.69 8.61
N ASP A 205 15.27 -15.24 7.38
CA ASP A 205 15.63 -13.88 6.96
C ASP A 205 14.50 -13.29 6.11
N MET A 206 14.57 -12.01 5.77
CA MET A 206 13.49 -11.36 5.00
C MET A 206 13.28 -11.97 3.62
N LEU A 207 14.34 -12.55 3.03
CA LEU A 207 14.24 -13.23 1.74
C LEU A 207 13.40 -14.51 1.87
N ALA A 208 13.71 -15.33 2.89
CA ALA A 208 12.95 -16.53 3.20
C ALA A 208 11.51 -16.23 3.61
N VAL A 209 11.26 -15.15 4.36
CA VAL A 209 9.89 -14.71 4.70
C VAL A 209 9.11 -14.33 3.46
N GLY A 210 9.68 -13.51 2.58
CA GLY A 210 9.01 -13.11 1.35
C GLY A 210 8.63 -14.31 0.49
N ASP A 211 9.57 -15.25 0.34
CA ASP A 211 9.42 -16.48 -0.45
C ASP A 211 8.40 -17.44 0.17
N LEU A 212 8.41 -17.59 1.50
CA LEU A 212 7.43 -18.37 2.25
C LEU A 212 6.01 -17.83 2.06
N ILE A 213 5.80 -16.51 2.16
CA ILE A 213 4.48 -15.90 1.92
C ILE A 213 4.05 -16.15 0.47
N MET A 214 4.98 -16.12 -0.48
CA MET A 214 4.67 -16.43 -1.88
C MET A 214 4.27 -17.90 -2.07
N ASP A 215 4.96 -18.84 -1.44
CA ASP A 215 4.60 -20.26 -1.50
C ASP A 215 3.25 -20.54 -0.84
N VAL A 216 2.94 -19.89 0.29
CA VAL A 216 1.62 -19.96 0.94
C VAL A 216 0.53 -19.51 -0.03
N MET A 217 0.74 -18.42 -0.77
CA MET A 217 -0.20 -17.93 -1.79
C MET A 217 -0.34 -18.94 -2.93
N ARG A 218 0.77 -19.42 -3.49
CA ARG A 218 0.77 -20.45 -4.54
C ARG A 218 -0.07 -21.67 -4.14
N ARG A 219 0.18 -22.22 -2.95
CA ARG A 219 -0.55 -23.38 -2.41
C ARG A 219 -2.03 -23.09 -2.18
N SER A 220 -2.34 -21.89 -1.70
CA SER A 220 -3.71 -21.48 -1.38
C SER A 220 -4.54 -21.25 -2.64
N PHE A 221 -3.94 -20.75 -3.72
CA PHE A 221 -4.59 -20.49 -5.01
C PHE A 221 -4.39 -21.60 -6.05
N ASP A 222 -3.74 -22.71 -5.67
CA ASP A 222 -3.49 -23.88 -6.51
C ASP A 222 -2.76 -23.56 -7.83
N LEU A 223 -1.73 -22.73 -7.72
CA LEU A 223 -1.03 -22.20 -8.88
C LEU A 223 0.11 -23.13 -9.31
N PRO A 224 0.19 -23.49 -10.60
CA PRO A 224 1.35 -24.16 -11.16
C PRO A 224 2.62 -23.27 -11.02
N PRO A 225 3.79 -23.85 -10.70
CA PRO A 225 5.04 -23.09 -10.57
C PRO A 225 5.35 -22.17 -11.77
N GLY A 226 5.20 -22.67 -13.00
CA GLY A 226 5.49 -21.90 -14.22
C GLY A 226 4.56 -20.71 -14.45
N GLU A 227 3.33 -20.74 -13.94
CA GLU A 227 2.41 -19.60 -14.02
C GLU A 227 2.86 -18.48 -13.07
N LEU A 228 3.25 -18.85 -11.84
CA LEU A 228 3.78 -17.92 -10.86
C LEU A 228 5.08 -17.26 -11.35
N GLU A 229 6.01 -18.04 -11.89
CA GLU A 229 7.26 -17.50 -12.47
C GLU A 229 6.99 -16.52 -13.62
N SER A 230 6.00 -16.83 -14.48
CA SER A 230 5.61 -15.96 -15.59
C SER A 230 4.96 -14.67 -15.09
N LEU A 231 4.17 -14.73 -14.02
CA LEU A 231 3.61 -13.56 -13.36
C LEU A 231 4.72 -12.65 -12.79
N LEU A 232 5.64 -13.22 -12.01
CA LEU A 232 6.73 -12.46 -11.39
C LEU A 232 7.58 -11.73 -12.45
N ALA A 233 7.91 -12.43 -13.54
CA ALA A 233 8.62 -11.83 -14.68
C ALA A 233 7.86 -10.62 -15.26
N ARG A 234 6.55 -10.76 -15.48
CA ARG A 234 5.71 -9.68 -16.03
C ARG A 234 5.64 -8.48 -15.09
N VAL A 235 5.47 -8.72 -13.79
CA VAL A 235 5.42 -7.65 -12.77
C VAL A 235 6.75 -6.93 -12.67
N ALA A 236 7.86 -7.65 -12.60
CA ALA A 236 9.19 -7.06 -12.52
C ALA A 236 9.53 -6.24 -13.79
N ALA A 237 9.22 -6.78 -14.97
CA ALA A 237 9.39 -6.09 -16.24
C ALA A 237 8.55 -4.80 -16.31
N ARG A 238 7.27 -4.87 -15.90
CA ARG A 238 6.39 -3.69 -15.84
C ARG A 238 6.96 -2.63 -14.91
N LYS A 239 7.38 -3.01 -13.71
CA LYS A 239 7.95 -2.08 -12.73
C LYS A 239 9.23 -1.45 -13.24
N ALA A 240 10.10 -2.22 -13.87
CA ALA A 240 11.31 -1.72 -14.53
C ALA A 240 10.98 -0.68 -15.61
N GLN A 241 9.96 -0.96 -16.45
CA GLN A 241 9.49 -0.03 -17.47
C GLN A 241 9.00 1.29 -16.86
N VAL A 242 8.07 1.26 -15.90
CA VAL A 242 7.53 2.49 -15.32
C VAL A 242 8.52 3.21 -14.40
N GLY A 243 9.40 2.46 -13.73
CA GLY A 243 10.45 3.00 -12.87
C GLY A 243 11.60 3.63 -13.64
N ALA A 244 11.81 3.28 -14.91
CA ALA A 244 12.78 3.94 -15.78
C ALA A 244 12.48 5.45 -15.93
N ASN A 245 11.20 5.83 -15.82
CA ASN A 245 10.71 7.20 -15.95
C ASN A 245 10.71 7.99 -14.62
N TYR A 246 11.23 7.40 -13.55
CA TYR A 246 11.36 8.04 -12.24
C TYR A 246 12.84 8.18 -11.86
N PRO A 247 13.50 9.29 -12.24
CA PRO A 247 14.96 9.41 -12.28
C PRO A 247 15.64 9.23 -10.92
N ALA A 248 14.94 9.57 -9.82
CA ALA A 248 15.49 9.48 -8.48
C ALA A 248 15.86 8.04 -8.04
N GLY A 249 15.30 7.01 -8.69
CA GLY A 249 15.54 5.61 -8.36
C GLY A 249 16.89 5.06 -8.82
N ILE A 250 17.39 4.03 -8.13
CA ILE A 250 18.69 3.39 -8.46
C ILE A 250 18.71 2.68 -9.82
N ASN A 251 17.55 2.25 -10.33
CA ASN A 251 17.43 1.51 -11.59
C ASN A 251 16.84 2.35 -12.72
N ALA A 252 16.66 3.66 -12.51
CA ALA A 252 16.22 4.57 -13.56
C ALA A 252 17.13 4.47 -14.80
N GLY A 253 16.54 4.45 -15.99
CA GLY A 253 17.27 4.33 -17.27
C GLY A 253 18.03 3.02 -17.52
N LYS A 254 17.95 2.02 -16.62
CA LYS A 254 18.63 0.72 -16.82
C LYS A 254 17.72 -0.26 -17.56
N PRO A 255 18.25 -1.05 -18.51
CA PRO A 255 17.46 -2.09 -19.16
C PRO A 255 17.08 -3.17 -18.15
N PHE A 256 15.85 -3.66 -18.25
CA PHE A 256 15.42 -4.83 -17.49
C PHE A 256 16.23 -6.07 -17.92
N LYS A 257 16.79 -6.78 -16.94
CA LYS A 257 17.40 -8.10 -17.11
C LYS A 257 16.92 -8.95 -15.96
N ARG A 258 16.46 -10.17 -16.25
CA ARG A 258 16.08 -11.16 -15.24
C ARG A 258 17.26 -12.09 -15.00
N ASP A 259 17.68 -12.20 -13.74
CA ASP A 259 18.79 -13.07 -13.31
C ASP A 259 18.27 -14.46 -12.88
N THR A 260 19.16 -15.37 -12.50
CA THR A 260 18.79 -16.71 -11.97
C THR A 260 18.12 -16.62 -10.58
N PRO A 261 17.14 -17.50 -10.26
CA PRO A 261 16.49 -17.54 -8.96
C PRO A 261 17.41 -17.69 -7.76
N ARG A 262 17.16 -16.86 -6.74
CA ARG A 262 17.84 -16.86 -5.44
C ARG A 262 17.08 -17.62 -4.37
N THR A 263 15.80 -17.88 -4.57
CA THR A 263 14.97 -18.76 -3.77
C THR A 263 14.10 -19.58 -4.72
N PRO A 264 13.24 -20.50 -4.23
CA PRO A 264 12.28 -21.17 -5.08
C PRO A 264 11.47 -20.23 -5.98
N TRP A 265 11.08 -19.04 -5.50
CA TRP A 265 10.22 -18.12 -6.27
C TRP A 265 10.88 -16.82 -6.72
N PHE A 266 11.85 -16.27 -5.98
CA PHE A 266 12.34 -14.92 -6.24
C PHE A 266 13.74 -14.87 -6.84
N ASP A 267 13.89 -14.02 -7.85
CA ASP A 267 15.16 -13.59 -8.40
C ASP A 267 15.66 -12.33 -7.68
N ALA A 268 16.93 -11.98 -7.92
CA ALA A 268 17.49 -10.70 -7.47
C ALA A 268 16.73 -9.48 -8.03
N THR A 269 16.01 -9.66 -9.14
CA THR A 269 15.25 -8.65 -9.86
C THR A 269 13.80 -8.53 -9.40
N ASP A 270 13.36 -9.45 -8.53
CA ASP A 270 12.02 -9.45 -7.93
C ASP A 270 12.04 -8.83 -6.54
N ILE A 271 13.22 -8.47 -6.00
CA ILE A 271 13.38 -8.00 -4.64
C ILE A 271 13.96 -6.59 -4.64
N ALA A 272 13.39 -5.72 -3.80
CA ALA A 272 13.93 -4.39 -3.63
C ALA A 272 15.32 -4.44 -3.01
N VAL A 273 16.32 -3.97 -3.76
CA VAL A 273 17.69 -3.98 -3.26
C VAL A 273 17.88 -2.90 -2.18
N PRO A 274 18.62 -3.19 -1.10
CA PRO A 274 18.98 -2.18 -0.11
C PRO A 274 19.72 -1.00 -0.77
N CYS A 275 19.38 0.21 -0.33
CA CYS A 275 20.02 1.43 -0.84
C CYS A 275 20.17 2.51 0.25
N CYS A 276 20.86 3.58 -0.11
CA CYS A 276 21.09 4.76 0.73
C CYS A 276 20.37 5.98 0.15
N GLY A 277 19.97 6.89 1.03
CA GLY A 277 19.36 8.17 0.68
C GLY A 277 18.48 8.73 1.80
N ALA A 278 17.98 9.94 1.61
CA ALA A 278 17.01 10.55 2.52
C ALA A 278 15.84 11.19 1.75
N ALA A 279 14.72 11.31 2.45
CA ALA A 279 13.49 11.93 2.01
C ALA A 279 13.05 12.97 3.05
N ALA A 280 12.38 14.02 2.56
CA ALA A 280 11.78 15.07 3.37
C ALA A 280 10.36 15.34 2.89
N THR A 281 9.46 15.64 3.84
CA THR A 281 8.08 16.04 3.57
C THR A 281 7.71 17.16 4.53
N ILE A 282 7.07 18.22 4.03
CA ILE A 282 6.48 19.26 4.89
C ILE A 282 4.97 19.06 4.91
N VAL A 283 4.43 18.88 6.11
CA VAL A 283 2.98 18.86 6.35
C VAL A 283 2.55 20.12 7.07
N THR A 284 1.36 20.63 6.78
CA THR A 284 0.84 21.82 7.45
C THR A 284 -0.67 21.73 7.68
N SER A 285 -1.12 22.32 8.80
CA SER A 285 -2.51 22.62 9.09
C SER A 285 -2.79 24.14 9.08
N ASP A 286 -1.86 24.95 8.57
CA ASP A 286 -1.99 26.40 8.50
C ASP A 286 -2.72 26.79 7.21
N ASP A 287 -3.98 27.22 7.36
CA ASP A 287 -4.84 27.63 6.25
C ASP A 287 -4.22 28.75 5.42
N ALA A 288 -3.49 29.69 6.04
CA ALA A 288 -2.85 30.79 5.30
C ALA A 288 -1.70 30.27 4.43
N LEU A 289 -0.94 29.29 4.93
CA LEU A 289 0.12 28.64 4.16
C LEU A 289 -0.46 27.77 3.03
N ILE A 290 -1.55 27.03 3.32
CA ILE A 290 -2.26 26.21 2.33
C ILE A 290 -2.76 27.08 1.19
N GLU A 291 -3.41 28.21 1.47
CA GLU A 291 -3.92 29.12 0.45
C GLU A 291 -2.80 29.79 -0.35
N ALA A 292 -1.68 30.14 0.29
CA ALA A 292 -0.51 30.67 -0.40
C ALA A 292 0.08 29.65 -1.39
N VAL A 293 0.20 28.39 -0.98
CA VAL A 293 0.66 27.30 -1.86
C VAL A 293 -0.36 27.00 -2.95
N ALA A 294 -1.66 27.00 -2.63
CA ALA A 294 -2.73 26.77 -3.60
C ALA A 294 -2.75 27.83 -4.72
N SER A 295 -2.40 29.07 -4.37
CA SER A 295 -2.34 30.20 -5.29
C SER A 295 -1.03 30.30 -6.09
N SER A 296 -0.06 29.41 -5.82
CA SER A 296 1.23 29.43 -6.48
C SER A 296 1.13 29.06 -7.96
N LYS A 297 1.87 29.78 -8.81
CA LYS A 297 1.91 29.57 -10.27
C LYS A 297 3.25 29.01 -10.75
N SER A 298 3.80 28.05 -10.01
CA SER A 298 5.09 27.44 -10.37
C SER A 298 4.96 26.56 -11.62
N ALA A 299 5.84 26.78 -12.61
CA ALA A 299 5.89 25.97 -13.83
C ALA A 299 6.44 24.55 -13.62
N ARG A 300 6.96 24.26 -12.42
CA ARG A 300 7.47 22.94 -12.02
C ARG A 300 6.35 21.90 -11.88
N PHE A 301 5.20 22.33 -11.40
CA PHE A 301 4.05 21.48 -11.13
C PHE A 301 3.01 21.68 -12.23
N SER A 302 2.38 20.60 -12.69
CA SER A 302 1.29 20.72 -13.67
C SER A 302 -0.08 20.93 -13.00
N THR A 303 -0.19 20.62 -11.72
CA THR A 303 -1.37 20.85 -10.87
C THR A 303 -0.97 21.51 -9.55
N THR A 304 -1.96 21.85 -8.73
CA THR A 304 -1.72 22.45 -7.41
C THR A 304 -0.85 21.52 -6.54
N PRO A 305 0.28 22.01 -5.99
CA PRO A 305 1.23 21.21 -5.21
C PRO A 305 0.74 20.99 -3.77
N LEU A 306 -0.49 20.47 -3.66
CA LEU A 306 -1.14 20.13 -2.40
C LEU A 306 -1.58 18.67 -2.42
N THR A 307 -1.41 18.00 -1.30
CA THR A 307 -1.99 16.67 -1.08
C THR A 307 -2.63 16.62 0.29
N GLU A 308 -3.96 16.51 0.33
CA GLU A 308 -4.72 16.39 1.57
C GLU A 308 -4.58 14.98 2.15
N VAL A 309 -4.31 14.89 3.45
CA VAL A 309 -4.29 13.62 4.18
C VAL A 309 -5.67 13.35 4.74
N LEU A 310 -6.42 12.46 4.09
CA LEU A 310 -7.79 12.11 4.47
C LEU A 310 -7.82 11.17 5.68
N GLY A 311 -7.00 10.11 5.64
CA GLY A 311 -7.03 9.03 6.64
C GLY A 311 -5.64 8.50 6.95
N LEU A 312 -5.44 8.07 8.18
CA LEU A 312 -4.29 7.33 8.65
C LEU A 312 -4.75 6.12 9.44
N GLY A 313 -4.12 4.98 9.21
CA GLY A 313 -4.34 3.76 9.98
C GLY A 313 -3.04 3.04 10.23
N ASP A 314 -2.94 2.42 11.39
CA ASP A 314 -1.86 1.51 11.76
C ASP A 314 -2.44 0.17 12.18
N GLY A 315 -1.66 -0.89 11.98
CA GLY A 315 -2.02 -2.23 12.39
C GLY A 315 -0.79 -3.02 12.78
N SER A 316 -0.93 -3.86 13.80
CA SER A 316 0.16 -4.63 14.37
C SER A 316 -0.21 -6.09 14.60
N THR A 317 0.80 -6.96 14.56
CA THR A 317 0.72 -8.36 14.97
C THR A 317 2.06 -8.79 15.57
N ASN A 318 2.17 -10.05 15.98
CA ASN A 318 3.40 -10.56 16.57
C ASN A 318 4.57 -10.41 15.56
N PRO A 319 5.70 -9.79 15.96
CA PRO A 319 6.89 -9.68 15.13
C PRO A 319 7.45 -11.05 14.74
N ASP A 320 7.38 -12.05 15.63
CA ASP A 320 7.71 -13.44 15.32
C ASP A 320 6.59 -14.07 14.49
N LEU A 321 6.88 -14.34 13.23
CA LEU A 321 6.01 -15.02 12.28
C LEU A 321 5.57 -16.38 12.81
N LEU A 322 6.50 -17.13 13.42
CA LEU A 322 6.23 -18.46 13.98
C LEU A 322 5.27 -18.42 15.19
N HIS A 323 5.13 -17.28 15.85
CA HIS A 323 4.23 -17.12 17.00
C HIS A 323 2.84 -16.60 16.65
N ARG A 324 2.61 -16.22 15.38
CA ARG A 324 1.29 -15.77 14.94
C ARG A 324 0.29 -16.90 15.06
N LYS A 325 -0.95 -16.56 15.45
CA LYS A 325 -2.03 -17.54 15.62
C LYS A 325 -2.97 -17.62 14.43
N THR A 326 -2.92 -16.64 13.53
CA THR A 326 -3.68 -16.63 12.27
C THR A 326 -2.89 -17.36 11.18
N PRO A 327 -3.55 -17.94 10.16
CA PRO A 327 -2.88 -18.53 8.99
C PRO A 327 -1.94 -17.53 8.32
N LEU A 328 -0.80 -17.98 7.79
CA LEU A 328 0.20 -17.08 7.19
C LEU A 328 -0.32 -16.29 5.98
N LEU A 329 -1.34 -16.81 5.28
CA LEU A 329 -2.00 -16.12 4.18
C LEU A 329 -2.67 -14.80 4.64
N PHE A 330 -3.16 -14.76 5.89
CA PHE A 330 -3.80 -13.57 6.45
C PHE A 330 -2.79 -12.81 7.30
N ALA A 331 -2.45 -11.58 6.88
CA ALA A 331 -1.60 -10.67 7.63
C ALA A 331 -2.45 -9.69 8.45
N PRO A 332 -2.75 -9.92 9.75
CA PRO A 332 -3.78 -9.15 10.45
C PRO A 332 -3.46 -7.66 10.59
N ALA A 333 -2.17 -7.32 10.60
CA ALA A 333 -1.70 -5.95 10.62
C ALA A 333 -2.12 -5.17 9.36
N VAL A 334 -2.13 -5.81 8.18
CA VAL A 334 -2.56 -5.17 6.92
C VAL A 334 -4.02 -4.79 6.99
N TYR A 335 -4.85 -5.74 7.43
CA TYR A 335 -6.28 -5.56 7.56
C TYR A 335 -6.63 -4.51 8.63
N GLY A 336 -5.91 -4.52 9.75
CA GLY A 336 -6.05 -3.51 10.81
C GLY A 336 -5.71 -2.10 10.33
N ALA A 337 -4.60 -1.93 9.61
CA ALA A 337 -4.19 -0.63 9.08
C ALA A 337 -5.19 -0.08 8.03
N LEU A 338 -5.70 -0.95 7.15
CA LEU A 338 -6.73 -0.56 6.16
C LEU A 338 -8.05 -0.16 6.85
N ALA A 339 -8.51 -0.95 7.82
CA ALA A 339 -9.71 -0.66 8.60
C ALA A 339 -9.58 0.66 9.38
N GLY A 340 -8.45 0.84 10.09
CA GLY A 340 -8.16 2.06 10.84
C GLY A 340 -8.07 3.30 9.94
N CYS A 341 -7.48 3.16 8.75
CA CYS A 341 -7.37 4.25 7.79
C CYS A 341 -8.74 4.62 7.20
N ALA A 342 -9.57 3.62 6.87
CA ALA A 342 -10.95 3.82 6.41
C ALA A 342 -11.81 4.53 7.47
N ASP A 343 -11.68 4.10 8.73
CA ASP A 343 -12.34 4.72 9.88
C ASP A 343 -11.90 6.17 10.09
N ASP A 344 -10.58 6.44 10.05
CA ASP A 344 -10.03 7.78 10.21
C ASP A 344 -10.46 8.73 9.07
N ALA A 345 -10.51 8.24 7.82
CA ALA A 345 -11.04 8.98 6.68
C ALA A 345 -12.57 9.04 6.63
N GLN A 346 -13.25 8.20 7.43
CA GLN A 346 -14.69 7.98 7.41
C GLN A 346 -15.20 7.58 6.02
N VAL A 347 -14.57 6.59 5.40
CA VAL A 347 -14.95 6.03 4.09
C VAL A 347 -15.04 4.51 4.19
N PRO A 348 -15.76 3.80 3.30
CA PRO A 348 -15.70 2.34 3.26
C PRO A 348 -14.33 1.86 2.73
N VAL A 349 -13.90 0.64 3.09
CA VAL A 349 -12.64 0.05 2.61
C VAL A 349 -12.63 -0.12 1.09
N SER A 350 -13.79 -0.37 0.46
CA SER A 350 -13.91 -0.37 -1.01
C SER A 350 -13.38 0.90 -1.68
N THR A 351 -13.28 2.04 -0.98
CA THR A 351 -12.65 3.28 -1.49
C THR A 351 -11.22 3.04 -1.97
N PHE A 352 -10.44 2.20 -1.29
CA PHE A 352 -9.06 1.89 -1.69
C PHE A 352 -8.98 1.25 -3.08
N THR A 353 -9.93 0.37 -3.43
CA THR A 353 -9.98 -0.26 -4.77
C THR A 353 -10.39 0.70 -5.88
N SER A 354 -11.08 1.79 -5.52
CA SER A 354 -11.48 2.88 -6.42
C SER A 354 -10.43 4.00 -6.52
N CYS A 355 -9.36 3.93 -5.72
CA CYS A 355 -8.27 4.88 -5.82
C CYS A 355 -7.66 4.85 -7.22
N ALA A 356 -7.20 6.02 -7.66
CA ALA A 356 -6.62 6.20 -8.98
C ALA A 356 -5.30 5.41 -9.10
N PHE A 357 -4.54 5.29 -8.00
CA PHE A 357 -3.41 4.39 -7.84
C PHE A 357 -3.15 4.06 -6.36
N GLY A 358 -2.30 3.07 -6.11
CA GLY A 358 -1.72 2.80 -4.79
C GLY A 358 -0.19 2.85 -4.84
N VAL A 359 0.48 3.41 -3.84
CA VAL A 359 1.93 3.27 -3.66
C VAL A 359 2.15 2.24 -2.56
N VAL A 360 2.32 0.99 -2.97
CA VAL A 360 2.29 -0.19 -2.10
C VAL A 360 3.71 -0.62 -1.74
N HIS A 361 3.92 -1.13 -0.53
CA HIS A 361 5.23 -1.63 -0.12
C HIS A 361 5.54 -2.92 -0.87
N ASP A 362 6.51 -2.87 -1.79
CA ASP A 362 6.86 -3.96 -2.68
C ASP A 362 8.33 -4.36 -2.52
N ALA A 363 8.81 -4.44 -1.27
CA ALA A 363 10.10 -5.08 -0.99
C ALA A 363 10.16 -6.49 -1.59
N PHE A 364 9.01 -7.18 -1.60
CA PHE A 364 8.75 -8.42 -2.31
C PHE A 364 7.36 -8.36 -2.98
N PRO A 365 7.14 -9.02 -4.13
CA PRO A 365 5.82 -9.12 -4.77
C PRO A 365 4.75 -9.77 -3.86
N SER A 366 5.14 -10.68 -2.97
CA SER A 366 4.23 -11.30 -1.99
C SER A 366 3.67 -10.30 -0.98
N ILE A 367 4.44 -9.28 -0.60
CA ILE A 367 3.99 -8.21 0.28
C ILE A 367 2.96 -7.34 -0.45
N GLU A 368 3.26 -6.91 -1.68
CA GLU A 368 2.32 -6.13 -2.49
C GLU A 368 1.00 -6.88 -2.72
N LEU A 369 1.09 -8.16 -3.05
CA LEU A 369 -0.08 -9.01 -3.24
C LEU A 369 -0.89 -9.18 -1.95
N SER A 370 -0.24 -9.26 -0.79
CA SER A 370 -0.93 -9.32 0.52
C SER A 370 -1.84 -8.11 0.75
N PHE A 371 -1.41 -6.91 0.33
CA PHE A 371 -2.25 -5.71 0.39
C PHE A 371 -3.44 -5.79 -0.56
N LEU A 372 -3.21 -6.19 -1.81
CA LEU A 372 -4.28 -6.27 -2.82
C LEU A 372 -5.35 -7.30 -2.44
N LEU A 373 -4.94 -8.46 -1.92
CA LEU A 373 -5.86 -9.46 -1.39
C LEU A 373 -6.64 -8.93 -0.18
N ALA A 374 -5.98 -8.18 0.72
CA ALA A 374 -6.64 -7.57 1.88
C ALA A 374 -7.68 -6.51 1.49
N LEU A 375 -7.54 -5.87 0.31
CA LEU A 375 -8.57 -4.99 -0.25
C LEU A 375 -9.83 -5.75 -0.74
N GLY A 376 -9.83 -7.09 -0.65
CA GLY A 376 -10.93 -7.93 -1.12
C GLY A 376 -10.85 -8.28 -2.61
N LEU A 377 -9.72 -7.99 -3.28
CA LEU A 377 -9.49 -8.42 -4.66
C LEU A 377 -9.18 -9.92 -4.70
N GLY A 378 -9.70 -10.63 -5.69
CA GLY A 378 -9.28 -11.99 -5.99
C GLY A 378 -7.86 -12.04 -6.57
N TRP A 379 -7.31 -13.25 -6.72
CA TRP A 379 -5.99 -13.48 -7.33
C TRP A 379 -5.87 -12.80 -8.70
N ASP A 380 -6.77 -13.10 -9.63
CA ASP A 380 -6.72 -12.59 -11.01
C ASP A 380 -6.69 -11.07 -11.04
N ARG A 381 -7.61 -10.42 -10.31
CA ARG A 381 -7.68 -8.96 -10.28
C ARG A 381 -6.46 -8.33 -9.60
N SER A 382 -5.92 -8.96 -8.57
CA SER A 382 -4.71 -8.46 -7.89
C SER A 382 -3.50 -8.51 -8.81
N THR A 383 -3.30 -9.63 -9.50
CA THR A 383 -2.18 -9.81 -10.43
C THR A 383 -2.28 -8.90 -11.66
N GLU A 384 -3.50 -8.70 -12.18
CA GLU A 384 -3.79 -7.73 -13.24
C GLU A 384 -3.41 -6.30 -12.80
N ARG A 385 -3.82 -5.87 -11.61
CA ARG A 385 -3.47 -4.53 -11.07
C ARG A 385 -1.94 -4.32 -10.95
N MET A 386 -1.21 -5.35 -10.53
CA MET A 386 0.26 -5.31 -10.46
C MET A 386 0.87 -5.21 -11.86
N ALA A 387 0.37 -5.99 -12.82
CA ALA A 387 0.85 -6.01 -14.20
C ALA A 387 0.48 -4.73 -15.00
N GLU A 388 -0.62 -4.07 -14.68
CA GLU A 388 -1.00 -2.74 -15.21
C GLU A 388 -0.10 -1.63 -14.65
N GLY A 389 0.45 -1.83 -13.44
CA GLY A 389 1.15 -0.81 -12.68
C GLY A 389 0.20 0.14 -11.93
N TRP A 390 -1.03 -0.28 -11.64
CA TRP A 390 -1.95 0.48 -10.79
C TRP A 390 -1.40 0.60 -9.36
N SER A 391 -0.84 -0.50 -8.84
CA SER A 391 0.05 -0.44 -7.69
C SER A 391 1.45 -0.08 -8.18
N ASN A 392 2.01 0.97 -7.58
CA ASN A 392 3.33 1.52 -7.88
C ASN A 392 3.50 2.05 -9.33
N PRO A 393 2.73 3.07 -9.74
CA PRO A 393 2.69 3.58 -11.13
C PRO A 393 3.96 4.31 -11.62
N VAL A 394 4.93 4.51 -10.74
CA VAL A 394 6.27 5.08 -11.06
C VAL A 394 7.38 4.12 -10.62
N GLY A 395 7.03 2.83 -10.58
CA GLY A 395 7.83 1.81 -9.94
C GLY A 395 7.75 1.91 -8.43
N GLY A 396 7.97 0.79 -7.76
CA GLY A 396 7.98 0.71 -6.31
C GLY A 396 9.40 0.78 -5.76
N LEU A 397 9.60 0.24 -4.57
CA LEU A 397 10.90 -0.04 -3.96
C LEU A 397 11.73 -0.96 -4.87
N LEU A 398 11.09 -1.83 -5.66
CA LEU A 398 11.79 -2.74 -6.57
C LEU A 398 12.77 -2.02 -7.52
N THR A 399 12.34 -0.88 -8.09
CA THR A 399 13.15 -0.10 -9.02
C THR A 399 13.80 1.12 -8.38
N PHE A 400 13.17 1.67 -7.35
CA PHE A 400 13.68 2.82 -6.62
C PHE A 400 14.86 2.48 -5.71
N GLY A 401 14.86 1.25 -5.17
CA GLY A 401 15.71 0.81 -4.06
C GLY A 401 15.00 0.95 -2.72
N HIS A 402 15.52 0.23 -1.71
CA HIS A 402 14.96 0.18 -0.37
C HIS A 402 15.92 0.75 0.69
N ALA A 403 15.82 2.05 0.92
CA ALA A 403 16.39 2.70 2.10
C ALA A 403 15.41 2.52 3.25
N LEU A 404 15.61 1.49 4.08
CA LEU A 404 14.61 0.95 5.01
C LEU A 404 13.86 2.05 5.79
N GLY A 405 14.54 2.81 6.65
CA GLY A 405 13.91 3.87 7.45
C GLY A 405 13.28 5.02 6.63
N ALA A 406 13.70 5.22 5.38
CA ALA A 406 13.15 6.28 4.51
C ALA A 406 11.97 5.80 3.64
N SER A 407 11.81 4.48 3.46
CA SER A 407 10.94 3.92 2.43
C SER A 407 9.48 4.33 2.56
N GLY A 408 8.94 4.37 3.79
CA GLY A 408 7.59 4.85 4.05
C GLY A 408 7.37 6.30 3.63
N LEU A 409 8.34 7.18 3.88
CA LEU A 409 8.27 8.60 3.47
C LEU A 409 8.47 8.76 1.96
N VAL A 410 9.30 7.91 1.35
CA VAL A 410 9.44 7.84 -0.12
C VAL A 410 8.10 7.52 -0.79
N GLN A 411 7.29 6.64 -0.21
CA GLN A 411 5.97 6.30 -0.76
C GLN A 411 5.00 7.50 -0.70
N ILE A 412 5.01 8.25 0.40
CA ILE A 412 4.26 9.51 0.53
C ILE A 412 4.73 10.52 -0.53
N ASN A 413 6.04 10.70 -0.69
CA ASN A 413 6.62 11.62 -1.66
C ASN A 413 6.25 11.23 -3.10
N LYS A 414 6.29 9.93 -3.44
CA LYS A 414 5.84 9.44 -4.75
C LYS A 414 4.36 9.77 -5.02
N ALA A 415 3.50 9.56 -4.02
CA ALA A 415 2.09 9.93 -4.16
C ALA A 415 1.91 11.43 -4.37
N HIS A 416 2.62 12.27 -3.60
CA HIS A 416 2.60 13.72 -3.78
C HIS A 416 3.09 14.12 -5.18
N HIS A 417 4.25 13.62 -5.64
CA HIS A 417 4.79 13.91 -6.96
C HIS A 417 3.83 13.51 -8.09
N LEU A 418 3.11 12.40 -7.93
CA LEU A 418 2.07 11.95 -8.86
C LEU A 418 0.86 12.89 -8.88
N PHE A 419 0.43 13.39 -7.72
CA PHE A 419 -0.68 14.33 -7.63
C PHE A 419 -0.35 15.70 -8.20
N CYS A 420 0.84 16.24 -7.89
CA CYS A 420 1.26 17.57 -8.34
C CYS A 420 1.92 17.60 -9.72
N VAL A 421 2.18 16.40 -10.28
CA VAL A 421 2.94 16.20 -11.51
C VAL A 421 4.28 16.94 -11.46
N ASP A 422 5.12 16.60 -10.49
CA ASP A 422 6.45 17.21 -10.38
C ASP A 422 7.30 16.80 -11.58
N ARG A 423 7.51 17.74 -12.51
CA ARG A 423 8.21 17.52 -13.79
C ARG A 423 9.66 17.10 -13.64
N ARG A 424 10.27 17.30 -12.47
CA ARG A 424 11.65 16.84 -12.19
C ARG A 424 11.71 15.33 -11.95
N TYR A 425 10.62 14.76 -11.44
CA TYR A 425 10.54 13.34 -11.09
C TYR A 425 9.71 12.52 -12.07
N LEU A 426 8.92 13.16 -12.94
CA LEU A 426 8.06 12.48 -13.91
C LEU A 426 8.43 12.89 -15.35
N LEU A 427 9.38 12.16 -15.95
CA LEU A 427 9.96 12.52 -17.25
C LEU A 427 9.01 12.35 -18.45
N GLU A 428 7.98 11.51 -18.34
CA GLU A 428 6.97 11.26 -19.39
C GLU A 428 5.56 11.63 -18.92
N ALA A 429 5.40 12.76 -18.21
CA ALA A 429 4.10 13.16 -17.66
C ALA A 429 3.00 13.35 -18.74
N GLU A 430 3.37 13.77 -19.96
CA GLU A 430 2.43 14.09 -21.05
C GLU A 430 1.79 12.86 -21.73
N SER A 431 2.33 11.65 -21.53
CA SER A 431 1.83 10.42 -22.18
C SER A 431 0.72 9.70 -21.40
N ARG A 432 0.39 10.17 -20.18
CA ARG A 432 -0.64 9.57 -19.32
C ARG A 432 -2.04 10.09 -19.64
N GLN A 433 -2.56 9.75 -20.82
CA GLN A 433 -3.94 10.06 -21.17
C GLN A 433 -4.93 9.47 -20.14
N GLY A 434 -5.78 10.32 -19.54
CA GLY A 434 -6.94 9.90 -18.73
C GLY A 434 -6.81 10.01 -17.21
N PHE A 435 -5.65 10.40 -16.66
CA PHE A 435 -5.49 10.60 -15.21
C PHE A 435 -5.85 12.05 -14.83
N ARG A 436 -6.94 12.27 -14.09
CA ARG A 436 -7.26 13.58 -13.50
C ARG A 436 -6.63 13.68 -12.13
N GLU A 437 -5.63 14.53 -11.99
CA GLU A 437 -4.71 14.54 -10.84
C GLU A 437 -5.25 15.30 -9.63
N ASP A 438 -6.06 16.33 -9.88
CA ASP A 438 -6.76 17.10 -8.85
C ASP A 438 -8.05 16.37 -8.40
N GLY A 439 -8.23 16.23 -7.09
CA GLY A 439 -9.33 15.48 -6.47
C GLY A 439 -9.16 13.95 -6.50
N ALA A 440 -8.19 13.41 -7.23
CA ALA A 440 -7.92 11.97 -7.25
C ALA A 440 -7.53 11.45 -5.87
N LEU A 441 -7.95 10.21 -5.58
CA LEU A 441 -7.56 9.49 -4.37
C LEU A 441 -6.42 8.53 -4.65
N ALA A 442 -5.50 8.43 -3.70
CA ALA A 442 -4.48 7.40 -3.68
C ALA A 442 -4.27 6.93 -2.25
N PHE A 443 -3.72 5.73 -2.10
CA PHE A 443 -3.29 5.25 -0.80
C PHE A 443 -1.83 4.85 -0.83
N THR A 444 -1.20 4.93 0.34
CA THR A 444 0.17 4.45 0.55
C THR A 444 0.17 3.42 1.65
N THR A 445 1.02 2.41 1.53
CA THR A 445 1.20 1.39 2.59
C THR A 445 2.67 1.18 2.85
N SER A 446 3.09 1.21 4.12
CA SER A 446 4.45 0.94 4.56
C SER A 446 4.49 -0.26 5.50
N VAL A 447 5.59 -1.01 5.50
CA VAL A 447 5.71 -2.29 6.21
C VAL A 447 6.92 -2.29 7.14
N GLY A 448 6.67 -2.61 8.40
CA GLY A 448 7.63 -2.96 9.43
C GLY A 448 7.74 -4.47 9.55
N GLY A 449 8.98 -4.99 9.53
CA GLY A 449 9.27 -6.41 9.72
C GLY A 449 8.54 -7.34 8.74
N PRO A 450 8.24 -8.59 9.14
CA PRO A 450 7.60 -9.58 8.27
C PRO A 450 6.08 -9.38 8.23
N LEU A 451 5.60 -8.22 7.74
CA LEU A 451 4.19 -7.78 7.86
C LEU A 451 3.71 -7.68 9.32
N SER A 452 4.61 -7.30 10.24
CA SER A 452 4.30 -7.23 11.68
C SER A 452 3.70 -5.89 12.08
N HIS A 453 4.12 -4.80 11.42
CA HIS A 453 3.55 -3.47 11.60
C HIS A 453 3.28 -2.84 10.24
N ILE A 454 2.12 -2.20 10.09
CA ILE A 454 1.68 -1.63 8.82
C ILE A 454 1.19 -0.22 9.09
N VAL A 455 1.64 0.75 8.29
CA VAL A 455 1.11 2.12 8.29
C VAL A 455 0.47 2.39 6.94
N CYS A 456 -0.79 2.83 6.95
CA CYS A 456 -1.59 3.13 5.77
C CYS A 456 -2.07 4.58 5.79
N SER A 457 -1.96 5.26 4.65
CA SER A 457 -2.47 6.61 4.45
C SER A 457 -3.43 6.65 3.27
N LEU A 458 -4.52 7.40 3.39
CA LEU A 458 -5.41 7.76 2.30
C LEU A 458 -5.24 9.24 1.98
N LEU A 459 -4.92 9.55 0.73
CA LEU A 459 -4.49 10.86 0.26
C LEU A 459 -5.39 11.35 -0.88
N ARG A 460 -5.49 12.67 -1.01
CA ARG A 460 -6.17 13.34 -2.14
C ARG A 460 -5.29 14.40 -2.76
N GLY A 461 -5.18 14.42 -4.09
CA GLY A 461 -4.48 15.47 -4.83
C GLY A 461 -5.24 16.80 -4.87
N GLY A 462 -4.48 17.90 -4.83
CA GLY A 462 -4.94 19.28 -5.02
C GLY A 462 -5.72 19.90 -3.86
N HIS A 463 -6.44 20.98 -4.14
CA HIS A 463 -7.11 21.82 -3.15
C HIS A 463 -8.60 21.97 -3.48
N GLN A 464 -9.44 21.21 -2.77
CA GLN A 464 -10.90 21.38 -2.82
C GLN A 464 -11.38 22.35 -1.73
N GLU A 465 -12.33 23.23 -2.09
CA GLU A 465 -13.02 24.15 -1.17
C GLU A 465 -13.54 23.40 0.07
N GLN A 466 -13.51 24.08 1.21
CA GLN A 466 -13.87 23.55 2.54
C GLN A 466 -15.16 22.70 2.49
N ARG A 467 -15.00 21.38 2.66
CA ARG A 467 -16.12 20.54 3.11
C ARG A 467 -16.29 20.81 4.61
N PRO A 468 -17.53 20.98 5.13
CA PRO A 468 -17.74 21.14 6.56
C PRO A 468 -17.10 19.96 7.31
N PRO A 469 -16.36 20.21 8.40
CA PRO A 469 -15.66 19.15 9.12
C PRO A 469 -16.67 18.12 9.59
N ARG A 470 -16.48 16.86 9.17
CA ARG A 470 -17.32 15.75 9.62
C ARG A 470 -17.15 15.61 11.13
N GLN A 471 -18.20 15.91 11.90
CA GLN A 471 -18.19 15.69 13.34
C GLN A 471 -17.98 14.19 13.61
N ARG A 472 -16.95 13.86 14.38
CA ARG A 472 -16.77 12.51 14.91
C ARG A 472 -17.92 12.27 15.90
N ARG A 473 -18.73 11.23 15.67
CA ARG A 473 -19.55 10.67 16.75
C ARG A 473 -18.58 10.07 17.77
N ASP A 474 -18.75 10.50 19.02
CA ASP A 474 -18.14 10.00 20.26
C ASP A 474 -16.66 9.54 20.16
N PRO A 475 -15.68 10.30 20.71
CA PRO A 475 -14.28 9.88 20.73
C PRO A 475 -14.03 8.55 21.46
N ASN A 476 -14.99 8.09 22.28
CA ASN A 476 -14.93 6.84 23.03
C ASN A 476 -15.70 5.68 22.37
N GLY A 477 -16.40 5.90 21.26
CA GLY A 477 -17.08 4.83 20.52
C GLY A 477 -16.09 4.01 19.70
N GLN A 478 -16.09 2.68 19.84
CA GLN A 478 -15.36 1.79 18.94
C GLN A 478 -15.83 2.01 17.49
N SER A 479 -14.87 2.22 16.58
CA SER A 479 -15.17 2.48 15.18
C SER A 479 -15.68 1.22 14.49
N PRO A 480 -16.73 1.30 13.65
CA PRO A 480 -17.45 0.12 13.19
C PRO A 480 -16.62 -0.81 12.29
N ILE A 481 -15.68 -0.30 11.47
CA ILE A 481 -14.88 -1.13 10.55
C ILE A 481 -13.78 -1.85 11.33
N SER A 482 -13.01 -1.11 12.14
CA SER A 482 -11.94 -1.69 12.99
C SER A 482 -12.50 -2.71 13.98
N ALA A 483 -13.63 -2.42 14.64
CA ALA A 483 -14.26 -3.36 15.56
C ALA A 483 -14.73 -4.65 14.86
N ALA A 484 -15.28 -4.52 13.64
CA ALA A 484 -15.65 -5.68 12.82
C ALA A 484 -14.42 -6.52 12.44
N TRP A 485 -13.31 -5.87 12.07
CA TRP A 485 -12.05 -6.58 11.79
C TRP A 485 -11.50 -7.28 13.04
N GLU A 486 -11.47 -6.63 14.20
CA GLU A 486 -11.02 -7.25 15.45
C GLU A 486 -11.84 -8.50 15.79
N ALA A 487 -13.16 -8.47 15.57
CA ALA A 487 -14.02 -9.64 15.73
C ALA A 487 -13.63 -10.78 14.77
N LYS A 488 -13.39 -10.47 13.49
CA LYS A 488 -12.89 -11.44 12.50
C LYS A 488 -11.53 -12.01 12.90
N ALA A 489 -10.60 -11.16 13.32
CA ALA A 489 -9.27 -11.59 13.75
C ALA A 489 -9.32 -12.54 14.96
N ARG A 490 -10.24 -12.34 15.91
CA ARG A 490 -10.48 -13.29 17.01
C ARG A 490 -10.95 -14.65 16.50
N LEU A 491 -11.87 -14.68 15.53
CA LEU A 491 -12.34 -15.93 14.94
C LEU A 491 -11.24 -16.69 14.17
N LEU A 492 -10.37 -15.98 13.44
CA LEU A 492 -9.23 -16.60 12.73
C LEU A 492 -8.29 -17.37 13.67
N ARG A 493 -8.10 -16.88 14.90
CA ARG A 493 -7.23 -17.53 15.90
C ARG A 493 -7.75 -18.90 16.35
N VAL A 494 -9.07 -19.08 16.36
CA VAL A 494 -9.72 -20.34 16.77
C VAL A 494 -9.96 -21.25 15.57
N LEU A 495 -10.17 -20.68 14.39
CA LEU A 495 -10.53 -21.43 13.19
C LEU A 495 -9.40 -22.37 12.69
N LEU A 496 -8.17 -21.86 12.57
CA LEU A 496 -7.02 -22.70 12.15
C LEU A 496 -6.87 -23.95 13.02
N PRO A 497 -6.71 -23.87 14.36
CA PRO A 497 -6.55 -25.07 15.18
C PRO A 497 -7.78 -25.99 15.14
N SER A 498 -8.99 -25.45 15.01
CA SER A 498 -10.21 -26.26 14.88
C SER A 498 -10.22 -27.10 13.62
N GLN A 499 -9.78 -26.55 12.48
CA GLN A 499 -9.66 -27.30 11.23
C GLN A 499 -8.54 -28.35 11.31
N LEU A 500 -7.41 -28.02 11.94
CA LEU A 500 -6.31 -28.97 12.10
C LEU A 500 -6.69 -30.18 12.99
N ARG A 501 -7.50 -29.96 14.04
CA ARG A 501 -7.99 -31.06 14.91
C ARG A 501 -8.89 -32.05 14.19
N ALA A 502 -9.50 -31.67 13.06
CA ALA A 502 -10.32 -32.58 12.26
C ALA A 502 -9.50 -33.63 11.51
N VAL A 503 -8.17 -33.48 11.45
CA VAL A 503 -7.24 -34.42 10.81
C VAL A 503 -6.28 -34.98 11.89
N PRO A 504 -6.64 -36.09 12.56
CA PRO A 504 -5.84 -36.63 13.66
C PRO A 504 -4.41 -36.95 13.23
N ASN A 505 -3.42 -36.61 14.08
CA ASN A 505 -2.00 -36.91 13.89
C ASN A 505 -1.33 -36.29 12.63
N ALA A 506 -2.01 -35.36 11.95
CA ALA A 506 -1.48 -34.66 10.79
C ALA A 506 -0.97 -33.26 11.16
N TRP A 507 0.11 -32.84 10.51
CA TRP A 507 0.60 -31.46 10.53
C TRP A 507 0.35 -30.82 9.17
N LEU A 508 -0.10 -29.58 9.18
CA LEU A 508 -0.31 -28.79 7.96
C LEU A 508 1.04 -28.23 7.49
N VAL A 509 1.34 -28.41 6.21
CA VAL A 509 2.43 -27.70 5.54
C VAL A 509 1.90 -26.33 5.13
N GLU A 510 2.21 -25.28 5.90
CA GLU A 510 1.77 -23.92 5.54
C GLU A 510 2.58 -23.35 4.39
N GLY A 511 3.88 -23.62 4.35
CA GLY A 511 4.75 -23.20 3.27
C GLY A 511 6.16 -23.77 3.36
N THR A 512 6.85 -23.68 2.23
CA THR A 512 8.21 -24.16 2.00
C THR A 512 9.06 -23.06 1.40
N THR A 513 10.34 -23.02 1.79
CA THR A 513 11.33 -22.06 1.27
C THR A 513 12.74 -22.64 1.37
N SER A 514 13.76 -21.85 1.04
CA SER A 514 15.17 -22.20 1.26
C SER A 514 15.88 -21.08 2.01
N VAL A 515 16.72 -21.43 2.98
CA VAL A 515 17.56 -20.47 3.72
C VAL A 515 19.04 -20.75 3.50
N SER A 516 19.86 -19.70 3.63
CA SER A 516 21.31 -19.86 3.67
C SER A 516 21.71 -20.63 4.93
N ILE A 517 22.67 -21.55 4.80
CA ILE A 517 23.24 -22.26 5.97
C ILE A 517 23.79 -21.27 7.00
N ARG A 518 24.27 -20.11 6.56
CA ARG A 518 24.75 -19.05 7.45
C ARG A 518 23.65 -18.56 8.40
N SER A 519 22.42 -18.45 7.90
CA SER A 519 21.27 -17.96 8.66
C SER A 519 20.82 -19.00 9.69
N CYS A 520 20.85 -20.30 9.35
CA CYS A 520 20.31 -21.38 10.17
C CYS A 520 21.35 -22.26 10.87
N LEU A 521 22.64 -21.90 10.85
CA LEU A 521 23.74 -22.75 11.33
C LEU A 521 23.52 -23.30 12.76
N ARG A 522 22.99 -22.45 13.66
CA ARG A 522 22.68 -22.83 15.05
C ARG A 522 21.39 -23.64 15.20
N ALA A 523 20.52 -23.62 14.20
CA ALA A 523 19.24 -24.32 14.22
C ALA A 523 19.32 -25.75 13.67
N LEU A 524 20.36 -26.07 12.88
CA LEU A 524 20.53 -27.38 12.26
C LEU A 524 20.93 -28.43 13.30
N SER A 525 20.27 -29.59 13.27
CA SER A 525 20.69 -30.76 14.02
C SER A 525 21.85 -31.50 13.33
N ALA A 526 22.55 -32.39 14.04
CA ALA A 526 23.58 -33.23 13.44
C ALA A 526 23.03 -34.13 12.32
N GLU A 527 21.77 -34.55 12.46
CA GLU A 527 21.03 -35.32 11.46
C GLU A 527 20.72 -34.46 10.24
N ASP A 528 20.27 -33.21 10.42
CA ASP A 528 20.00 -32.28 9.31
C ASP A 528 21.26 -32.09 8.46
N VAL A 529 22.41 -31.85 9.13
CA VAL A 529 23.70 -31.67 8.44
C VAL A 529 24.12 -32.93 7.67
N ALA A 530 23.78 -34.13 8.15
CA ALA A 530 24.10 -35.37 7.46
C ALA A 530 23.34 -35.53 6.13
N HIS A 531 22.14 -34.96 6.05
CA HIS A 531 21.24 -35.04 4.89
C HIS A 531 21.38 -33.87 3.91
N LEU A 532 22.24 -32.87 4.18
CA LEU A 532 22.43 -31.74 3.26
C LEU A 532 23.02 -32.18 1.92
N ASP A 533 22.34 -31.88 0.82
CA ASP A 533 22.81 -32.23 -0.53
C ASP A 533 23.39 -31.05 -1.33
N PHE A 534 23.21 -29.82 -0.84
CA PHE A 534 23.69 -28.57 -1.46
C PHE A 534 23.31 -28.47 -2.94
N GLU A 535 22.01 -28.34 -3.20
CA GLU A 535 21.47 -28.21 -4.56
C GLU A 535 22.12 -27.04 -5.32
N GLY A 536 22.39 -27.22 -6.61
CA GLY A 536 23.08 -26.25 -7.45
C GLY A 536 24.57 -26.58 -7.67
N LEU A 537 25.19 -27.41 -6.81
CA LEU A 537 26.56 -27.87 -7.01
C LEU A 537 26.74 -28.65 -8.32
N GLU A 538 25.70 -29.39 -8.74
CA GLU A 538 25.69 -30.14 -10.00
C GLU A 538 25.80 -29.22 -11.24
N LYS A 539 25.50 -27.92 -11.10
CA LYS A 539 25.70 -26.92 -12.16
C LYS A 539 27.14 -26.37 -12.19
N LEU A 540 27.95 -26.67 -11.17
CA LEU A 540 29.32 -26.15 -11.00
C LEU A 540 30.39 -27.22 -11.17
N VAL A 541 30.14 -28.42 -10.65
CA VAL A 541 31.14 -29.47 -10.46
C VAL A 541 30.75 -30.71 -11.24
N VAL A 542 31.75 -31.43 -11.77
CA VAL A 542 31.51 -32.66 -12.54
C VAL A 542 30.87 -33.74 -11.66
N PRO A 543 29.94 -34.57 -12.20
CA PRO A 543 29.16 -35.51 -11.40
C PRO A 543 29.99 -36.46 -10.52
N GLN A 544 31.16 -36.89 -11.02
CA GLN A 544 32.06 -37.83 -10.35
C GLN A 544 32.65 -37.27 -9.04
N SER A 545 32.80 -35.94 -8.94
CA SER A 545 33.37 -35.26 -7.77
C SER A 545 32.33 -34.77 -6.77
N LEU A 546 31.04 -34.84 -7.11
CA LEU A 546 29.96 -34.37 -6.24
C LEU A 546 29.89 -35.09 -4.88
N PRO A 547 30.00 -36.43 -4.77
CA PRO A 547 29.91 -37.10 -3.49
C PRO A 547 31.01 -36.67 -2.51
N GLU A 548 32.25 -36.56 -3.00
CA GLU A 548 33.40 -36.11 -2.21
C GLU A 548 33.20 -34.64 -1.75
N LEU A 549 32.80 -33.76 -2.66
CA LEU A 549 32.58 -32.35 -2.36
C LEU A 549 31.44 -32.16 -1.35
N ARG A 550 30.31 -32.87 -1.49
CA ARG A 550 29.20 -32.83 -0.54
C ARG A 550 29.67 -33.26 0.86
N ASN A 551 30.43 -34.35 0.95
CA ASN A 551 30.96 -34.81 2.24
C ASN A 551 31.91 -33.78 2.88
N ARG A 552 32.77 -33.14 2.09
CA ARG A 552 33.66 -32.07 2.58
C ARG A 552 32.85 -30.87 3.06
N LEU A 553 31.86 -30.42 2.30
CA LEU A 553 31.02 -29.29 2.70
C LEU A 553 30.22 -29.59 3.97
N ARG A 554 29.69 -30.81 4.14
CA ARG A 554 29.07 -31.23 5.41
C ARG A 554 30.05 -31.14 6.58
N ALA A 555 31.31 -31.55 6.38
CA ALA A 555 32.34 -31.42 7.41
C ALA A 555 32.64 -29.95 7.75
N VAL A 556 32.77 -29.09 6.75
CA VAL A 556 32.94 -27.64 6.94
C VAL A 556 31.77 -27.04 7.73
N VAL A 557 30.53 -27.42 7.40
CA VAL A 557 29.34 -26.97 8.13
C VAL A 557 29.37 -27.42 9.59
N ARG A 558 29.77 -28.66 9.89
CA ARG A 558 29.93 -29.15 11.27
C ARG A 558 30.98 -28.37 12.05
N VAL A 559 32.13 -28.07 11.43
CA VAL A 559 33.18 -27.25 12.04
C VAL A 559 32.67 -25.84 12.32
N ALA A 560 32.03 -25.21 11.34
CA ALA A 560 31.45 -23.87 11.52
C ALA A 560 30.39 -23.87 12.64
N GLN A 561 29.57 -24.93 12.74
CA GLN A 561 28.58 -25.07 13.80
C GLN A 561 29.24 -25.14 15.19
N GLN A 562 30.27 -25.96 15.37
CA GLN A 562 31.04 -26.05 16.62
C GLN A 562 31.70 -24.72 16.98
N GLU A 563 32.31 -24.04 16.01
CA GLU A 563 32.91 -22.73 16.23
C GLU A 563 31.87 -21.65 16.55
N SER A 564 30.62 -21.80 16.08
CA SER A 564 29.54 -20.87 16.40
C SER A 564 29.10 -20.88 17.87
N GLU A 565 29.43 -21.96 18.60
CA GLU A 565 29.23 -22.09 20.03
C GLU A 565 30.43 -21.54 20.83
N ARG A 566 31.63 -21.58 20.24
CA ARG A 566 32.90 -21.17 20.89
C ARG A 566 33.20 -19.68 20.71
N LEU A 567 32.93 -19.15 19.53
CA LEU A 567 33.26 -17.77 19.16
C LEU A 567 32.18 -16.81 19.67
N SER A 568 32.64 -15.67 20.19
CA SER A 568 31.74 -14.60 20.68
C SER A 568 31.02 -13.87 19.54
N SER A 569 31.51 -13.99 18.29
CA SER A 569 30.98 -13.30 17.12
C SER A 569 30.68 -14.28 15.98
N MET A 570 29.43 -14.26 15.51
CA MET A 570 29.04 -15.00 14.31
C MET A 570 29.79 -14.54 13.05
N PHE A 571 30.29 -13.30 13.02
CA PHE A 571 31.08 -12.79 11.91
C PHE A 571 32.36 -13.62 11.68
N ASP A 572 33.04 -14.02 12.75
CA ASP A 572 34.27 -14.82 12.66
C ASP A 572 33.98 -16.24 12.15
N VAL A 573 32.86 -16.84 12.57
CA VAL A 573 32.37 -18.13 12.06
C VAL A 573 32.14 -18.09 10.56
N PHE A 574 31.52 -17.02 10.06
CA PHE A 574 31.25 -16.89 8.62
C PHE A 574 32.47 -16.55 7.80
N ARG A 575 33.46 -15.87 8.39
CA ARG A 575 34.77 -15.67 7.76
C ARG A 575 35.46 -17.02 7.57
N LEU A 576 35.50 -17.85 8.61
CA LEU A 576 35.99 -19.23 8.52
C LEU A 576 35.28 -20.00 7.40
N LEU A 577 33.94 -20.02 7.40
CA LEU A 577 33.16 -20.68 6.34
C LEU A 577 33.51 -20.14 4.95
N THR A 578 33.73 -18.83 4.82
CA THR A 578 34.06 -18.20 3.53
C THR A 578 35.47 -18.58 3.05
N ASP A 579 36.44 -18.64 3.96
CA ASP A 579 37.82 -19.00 3.63
C ASP A 579 37.92 -20.49 3.24
N GLU A 580 37.22 -21.37 3.94
CA GLU A 580 37.08 -22.80 3.57
C GLU A 580 36.47 -22.96 2.16
N ILE A 581 35.42 -22.18 1.84
CA ILE A 581 34.82 -22.23 0.49
C ILE A 581 35.80 -21.71 -0.58
N ARG A 582 36.62 -20.70 -0.27
CA ARG A 582 37.64 -20.20 -1.20
C ARG A 582 38.67 -21.27 -1.50
N GLU A 583 39.14 -21.98 -0.47
CA GLU A 583 40.08 -23.09 -0.62
C GLU A 583 39.48 -24.21 -1.47
N ILE A 584 38.24 -24.62 -1.17
CA ILE A 584 37.50 -25.61 -1.97
C ILE A 584 37.36 -25.18 -3.43
N ALA A 585 37.06 -23.91 -3.69
CA ALA A 585 36.93 -23.37 -5.04
C ALA A 585 38.25 -23.45 -5.82
N ALA A 586 39.35 -23.05 -5.17
CA ALA A 586 40.70 -23.10 -5.74
C ALA A 586 41.12 -24.54 -6.05
N GLU A 587 40.85 -25.48 -5.14
CA GLU A 587 41.12 -26.90 -5.36
C GLU A 587 40.28 -27.50 -6.49
N CYS A 588 38.98 -27.18 -6.56
CA CYS A 588 38.11 -27.66 -7.64
C CYS A 588 38.65 -27.22 -9.01
N ARG A 589 39.16 -26.00 -9.11
CA ARG A 589 39.79 -25.51 -10.34
C ARG A 589 41.11 -26.25 -10.63
N THR A 590 42.02 -26.32 -9.66
CA THR A 590 43.34 -26.93 -9.84
C THR A 590 43.25 -28.40 -10.25
N HIS A 591 42.27 -29.14 -9.70
CA HIS A 591 42.06 -30.55 -10.00
C HIS A 591 41.12 -30.81 -11.19
N GLY A 592 40.71 -29.78 -11.94
CA GLY A 592 39.83 -29.93 -13.10
C GLY A 592 38.44 -30.50 -12.76
N ARG A 593 37.95 -30.29 -11.53
CA ARG A 593 36.67 -30.80 -11.05
C ARG A 593 35.48 -29.93 -11.46
N LEU A 594 35.72 -28.77 -12.06
CA LEU A 594 34.67 -27.86 -12.54
C LEU A 594 34.08 -28.33 -13.87
N ARG A 595 32.79 -28.07 -14.07
CA ARG A 595 32.15 -28.26 -15.38
C ARG A 595 32.71 -27.27 -16.41
N PRO A 596 32.69 -27.60 -17.71
CA PRO A 596 33.20 -26.71 -18.76
C PRO A 596 32.60 -25.30 -18.72
N GLU A 597 31.30 -25.19 -18.42
CA GLU A 597 30.58 -23.91 -18.35
C GLU A 597 31.00 -23.06 -17.13
N ALA A 598 31.50 -23.71 -16.07
CA ALA A 598 31.97 -23.06 -14.84
C ALA A 598 33.49 -22.77 -14.85
N ALA A 599 34.28 -23.52 -15.63
CA ALA A 599 35.72 -23.36 -15.71
C ALA A 599 36.17 -21.97 -16.23
N GLY A 600 35.35 -21.33 -17.06
CA GLY A 600 35.58 -19.98 -17.58
C GLY A 600 35.23 -18.84 -16.63
N LEU A 601 34.66 -19.13 -15.45
CA LEU A 601 34.35 -18.11 -14.44
C LEU A 601 35.60 -17.70 -13.66
N ASP A 602 35.69 -16.44 -13.26
CA ASP A 602 36.70 -15.98 -12.31
C ASP A 602 36.51 -16.66 -10.92
N GLU A 603 37.57 -16.72 -10.11
CA GLU A 603 37.54 -17.40 -8.80
C GLU A 603 36.44 -16.87 -7.88
N ARG A 604 36.26 -15.55 -7.87
CA ARG A 604 35.25 -14.89 -7.05
C ARG A 604 33.84 -15.37 -7.41
N ARG A 605 33.52 -15.46 -8.69
CA ARG A 605 32.23 -15.97 -9.17
C ARG A 605 32.01 -17.44 -8.83
N ILE A 606 33.05 -18.27 -8.86
CA ILE A 606 32.95 -19.68 -8.43
C ILE A 606 32.64 -19.73 -6.94
N VAL A 607 33.36 -18.97 -6.12
CA VAL A 607 33.14 -18.86 -4.68
C VAL A 607 31.73 -18.38 -4.37
N ASP A 608 31.26 -17.35 -5.07
CA ASP A 608 29.90 -16.81 -4.88
C ASP A 608 28.83 -17.87 -5.24
N ARG A 609 29.01 -18.63 -6.33
CA ARG A 609 28.09 -19.71 -6.68
C ARG A 609 28.15 -20.91 -5.72
N LEU A 610 29.32 -21.25 -5.17
CA LEU A 610 29.43 -22.25 -4.11
C LEU A 610 28.70 -21.78 -2.83
N LYS A 611 28.85 -20.52 -2.45
CA LYS A 611 28.09 -19.93 -1.33
C LYS A 611 26.58 -19.94 -1.59
N GLU A 612 26.15 -19.71 -2.82
CA GLU A 612 24.73 -19.79 -3.21
C GLU A 612 24.18 -21.22 -3.11
N ALA A 613 24.99 -22.25 -3.36
CA ALA A 613 24.62 -23.66 -3.18
C ALA A 613 24.57 -24.09 -1.71
N LEU A 614 25.14 -23.32 -0.77
CA LEU A 614 25.05 -23.56 0.67
C LEU A 614 23.69 -23.10 1.23
N ARG A 615 22.64 -23.77 0.77
CA ARG A 615 21.25 -23.57 1.21
C ARG A 615 20.64 -24.88 1.70
N VAL A 616 19.62 -24.75 2.52
CA VAL A 616 18.82 -25.85 3.04
C VAL A 616 17.33 -25.53 2.86
N SER A 617 16.55 -26.54 2.46
CA SER A 617 15.10 -26.41 2.39
C SER A 617 14.52 -26.33 3.80
N LEU A 618 13.56 -25.43 3.96
CA LEU A 618 12.91 -25.14 5.21
C LEU A 618 11.39 -25.26 5.02
N VAL A 619 10.75 -25.99 5.91
CA VAL A 619 9.29 -26.16 5.93
C VAL A 619 8.71 -25.57 7.21
N VAL A 620 7.65 -24.77 7.08
CA VAL A 620 6.85 -24.31 8.22
C VAL A 620 5.65 -25.23 8.38
N LEU A 621 5.65 -25.97 9.49
CA LEU A 621 4.61 -26.93 9.85
C LEU A 621 3.74 -26.36 10.95
N SER A 622 2.43 -26.57 10.82
CA SER A 622 1.44 -26.12 11.80
C SER A 622 0.68 -27.28 12.40
N ARG A 623 0.56 -27.26 13.73
CA ARG A 623 -0.21 -28.23 14.50
C ARG A 623 -1.15 -27.54 15.50
N PRO A 624 -2.28 -28.17 15.87
CA PRO A 624 -3.12 -27.65 16.93
C PRO A 624 -2.48 -27.94 18.29
N THR A 625 -2.63 -27.00 19.22
CA THR A 625 -2.27 -27.10 20.65
C THR A 625 -3.48 -26.71 21.49
N GLU A 626 -3.35 -26.77 22.82
CA GLU A 626 -4.38 -26.26 23.75
C GLU A 626 -4.56 -24.75 23.57
N ASP A 627 -3.45 -24.00 23.46
CA ASP A 627 -3.42 -22.54 23.27
C ASP A 627 -3.54 -22.06 21.80
N GLY A 628 -4.19 -22.85 20.94
CA GLY A 628 -4.46 -22.50 19.54
C GLY A 628 -3.58 -23.27 18.53
N ALA A 629 -3.04 -22.59 17.51
CA ALA A 629 -2.09 -23.21 16.58
C ALA A 629 -0.65 -22.92 17.00
N HIS A 630 0.26 -23.87 16.76
CA HIS A 630 1.69 -23.72 16.96
C HIS A 630 2.44 -24.09 15.68
N ARG A 631 3.37 -23.21 15.30
CA ARG A 631 4.26 -23.43 14.15
C ARG A 631 5.61 -23.93 14.61
N THR A 632 6.15 -24.87 13.86
CA THR A 632 7.53 -25.31 13.98
C THR A 632 8.20 -25.30 12.63
N VAL A 633 9.53 -25.20 12.65
CA VAL A 633 10.37 -25.27 11.45
C VAL A 633 11.02 -26.65 11.40
N CYS A 634 11.03 -27.26 10.21
CA CYS A 634 11.78 -28.47 9.92
C CYS A 634 12.68 -28.25 8.70
N PHE A 635 13.90 -28.77 8.76
CA PHE A 635 14.80 -28.81 7.61
C PHE A 635 14.62 -30.13 6.88
N VAL A 636 14.51 -30.07 5.55
CA VAL A 636 14.20 -31.24 4.70
C VAL A 636 15.11 -31.26 3.46
N GLY A 637 15.06 -32.34 2.70
CA GLY A 637 15.75 -32.45 1.42
C GLY A 637 15.20 -31.49 0.35
N PRO A 638 15.94 -31.26 -0.74
CA PRO A 638 15.48 -30.44 -1.86
C PRO A 638 14.17 -30.95 -2.47
N GLY A 639 13.20 -30.05 -2.66
CA GLY A 639 11.88 -30.37 -3.24
C GLY A 639 10.98 -31.27 -2.38
N GLU A 640 11.46 -31.75 -1.23
CA GLU A 640 10.65 -32.54 -0.29
C GLU A 640 9.49 -31.68 0.23
N LEU A 641 8.28 -32.26 0.20
CA LEU A 641 7.05 -31.66 0.72
C LEU A 641 6.58 -30.38 -0.01
N GLN A 642 7.17 -30.01 -1.15
CA GLN A 642 6.76 -28.84 -1.94
C GLN A 642 5.29 -28.90 -2.40
N ASP A 643 4.75 -30.10 -2.61
CA ASP A 643 3.35 -30.33 -3.00
C ASP A 643 2.58 -31.18 -1.98
N ALA A 644 3.10 -31.30 -0.75
CA ALA A 644 2.36 -31.94 0.34
C ALA A 644 1.50 -30.89 1.06
N ASP A 645 0.22 -31.18 1.25
CA ASP A 645 -0.68 -30.35 2.07
C ASP A 645 -0.59 -30.74 3.55
N PHE A 646 -0.55 -32.05 3.83
CA PHE A 646 -0.42 -32.60 5.18
C PHE A 646 0.68 -33.64 5.26
N VAL A 647 1.28 -33.77 6.45
CA VAL A 647 2.28 -34.78 6.76
C VAL A 647 2.02 -35.45 8.10
N THR A 648 2.51 -36.67 8.29
CA THR A 648 2.47 -37.36 9.59
C THR A 648 3.39 -36.67 10.59
N ALA A 649 2.94 -36.53 11.84
CA ALA A 649 3.72 -35.91 12.91
C ALA A 649 5.08 -36.58 13.20
N GLU A 650 5.15 -37.92 13.12
CA GLU A 650 6.34 -38.69 13.54
C GLU A 650 7.38 -38.81 12.43
N SER A 651 6.94 -39.04 11.18
CA SER A 651 7.84 -39.41 10.08
C SER A 651 7.92 -38.38 8.96
N LEU A 652 7.17 -37.27 9.07
CA LEU A 652 7.01 -36.24 8.04
C LEU A 652 6.62 -36.78 6.65
N ARG A 653 6.09 -38.01 6.57
CA ARG A 653 5.58 -38.58 5.32
C ARG A 653 4.31 -37.86 4.90
N ARG A 654 4.20 -37.58 3.59
CA ARG A 654 3.01 -37.01 2.96
C ARG A 654 1.78 -37.83 3.29
N LEU A 655 0.71 -37.14 3.65
CA LEU A 655 -0.64 -37.67 3.76
C LEU A 655 -1.44 -37.19 2.55
N ASP A 656 -2.11 -38.12 1.86
CA ASP A 656 -3.01 -37.76 0.78
C ASP A 656 -4.29 -37.18 1.36
N ALA A 657 -4.37 -35.84 1.33
CA ALA A 657 -5.52 -35.10 1.79
C ALA A 657 -6.42 -34.71 0.63
N GLY A 658 -7.67 -35.19 0.65
CA GLY A 658 -8.72 -34.70 -0.24
C GLY A 658 -9.12 -33.24 0.04
N PRO A 659 -9.81 -32.59 -0.91
CA PRO A 659 -10.22 -31.18 -0.80
C PRO A 659 -11.10 -30.88 0.43
N GLU A 660 -11.76 -31.88 1.00
CA GLU A 660 -12.55 -31.79 2.23
C GLU A 660 -11.73 -31.57 3.50
N MET A 661 -10.46 -31.96 3.51
CA MET A 661 -9.55 -31.75 4.65
C MET A 661 -8.80 -30.42 4.56
N LEU A 662 -8.78 -29.79 3.38
CA LEU A 662 -8.06 -28.54 3.19
C LEU A 662 -8.68 -27.38 4.01
N PRO A 663 -7.84 -26.45 4.51
CA PRO A 663 -8.32 -25.27 5.22
C PRO A 663 -9.23 -24.38 4.37
N PHE A 664 -10.04 -23.54 5.02
CA PHE A 664 -11.12 -22.82 4.31
C PHE A 664 -10.60 -21.80 3.28
N TRP A 665 -9.40 -21.26 3.49
CA TRP A 665 -8.79 -20.25 2.62
C TRP A 665 -8.17 -20.84 1.35
N THR A 666 -7.93 -22.15 1.30
CA THR A 666 -7.45 -22.82 0.10
C THR A 666 -8.58 -22.89 -0.92
N VAL A 667 -8.36 -22.49 -2.18
CA VAL A 667 -9.38 -22.51 -3.23
C VAL A 667 -9.85 -23.94 -3.56
N ARG A 668 -8.96 -24.92 -3.44
CA ARG A 668 -9.25 -26.36 -3.58
C ARG A 668 -10.18 -26.89 -2.49
N ALA A 669 -10.38 -26.19 -1.36
CA ALA A 669 -11.20 -26.73 -0.29
C ALA A 669 -12.67 -26.85 -0.73
N VAL A 670 -13.28 -28.02 -0.48
CA VAL A 670 -14.68 -28.35 -0.81
C VAL A 670 -15.36 -28.95 0.42
N ARG A 671 -16.68 -28.80 0.55
CA ARG A 671 -17.49 -29.45 1.60
C ARG A 671 -18.76 -30.03 0.98
N PRO A 672 -19.37 -31.07 1.58
CA PRO A 672 -20.63 -31.61 1.08
C PRO A 672 -21.75 -30.56 1.09
N GLU A 673 -22.62 -30.59 0.08
CA GLU A 673 -23.90 -29.87 0.09
C GLU A 673 -24.84 -30.61 1.06
N GLN A 674 -25.26 -29.92 2.12
CA GLN A 674 -26.17 -30.43 3.14
C GLN A 674 -27.15 -29.33 3.53
N ALA A 675 -28.38 -29.71 3.90
CA ALA A 675 -29.37 -28.74 4.35
C ALA A 675 -28.85 -27.99 5.59
N PRO A 676 -29.02 -26.66 5.66
CA PRO A 676 -28.61 -25.91 6.84
C PRO A 676 -29.41 -26.38 8.05
N GLU A 677 -28.73 -26.59 9.17
CA GLU A 677 -29.40 -26.80 10.45
C GLU A 677 -30.22 -25.54 10.80
N ALA A 678 -31.43 -25.72 11.34
CA ALA A 678 -32.26 -24.59 11.75
C ALA A 678 -31.50 -23.72 12.77
N PRO A 679 -31.40 -22.40 12.58
CA PRO A 679 -30.62 -21.55 13.46
C PRO A 679 -31.27 -21.51 14.86
N ALA A 680 -30.50 -21.90 15.88
CA ALA A 680 -30.90 -21.73 17.29
C ALA A 680 -30.47 -20.37 17.87
N SER A 681 -29.60 -19.63 17.18
CA SER A 681 -28.82 -18.51 17.70
C SER A 681 -28.63 -17.35 16.70
N GLY A 682 -28.09 -16.22 17.17
CA GLY A 682 -27.79 -15.03 16.34
C GLY A 682 -26.55 -15.18 15.45
N GLU A 683 -26.35 -14.24 14.51
CA GLU A 683 -25.26 -14.26 13.50
C GLU A 683 -23.86 -14.49 14.10
N ALA A 684 -23.47 -13.70 15.11
CA ALA A 684 -22.15 -13.77 15.70
C ALA A 684 -21.90 -15.10 16.43
N GLU A 685 -22.94 -15.66 17.06
CA GLU A 685 -22.88 -16.93 17.78
C GLU A 685 -22.69 -18.09 16.80
N ARG A 686 -23.46 -18.13 15.71
CA ARG A 686 -23.31 -19.16 14.67
C ARG A 686 -21.96 -19.07 13.94
N LEU A 687 -21.46 -17.87 13.65
CA LEU A 687 -20.10 -17.72 13.09
C LEU A 687 -19.03 -18.23 14.07
N GLY A 688 -19.22 -17.98 15.37
CA GLY A 688 -18.38 -18.54 16.42
C GLY A 688 -18.44 -20.07 16.47
N GLU A 689 -19.62 -20.66 16.40
CA GLU A 689 -19.82 -22.12 16.34
C GLU A 689 -19.12 -22.73 15.12
N ILE A 690 -19.33 -22.16 13.93
CA ILE A 690 -18.69 -22.62 12.69
C ILE A 690 -17.17 -22.50 12.82
N ALA A 691 -16.64 -21.42 13.38
CA ALA A 691 -15.21 -21.25 13.58
C ALA A 691 -14.62 -22.28 14.56
N ALA A 692 -15.32 -22.57 15.66
CA ALA A 692 -14.88 -23.49 16.71
C ALA A 692 -14.89 -24.97 16.28
N ARG A 693 -15.76 -25.35 15.34
CA ARG A 693 -15.83 -26.74 14.82
C ARG A 693 -15.24 -26.92 13.43
N GLY A 694 -14.89 -25.83 12.75
CA GLY A 694 -14.58 -25.79 11.33
C GLY A 694 -15.82 -25.89 10.41
N PRO A 695 -15.74 -25.38 9.16
CA PRO A 695 -16.83 -25.50 8.19
C PRO A 695 -17.03 -26.97 7.79
N ARG A 696 -18.27 -27.45 7.88
CA ARG A 696 -18.66 -28.82 7.54
C ARG A 696 -19.47 -28.90 6.26
N THR A 697 -20.18 -27.83 5.89
CA THR A 697 -21.03 -27.77 4.69
C THR A 697 -20.48 -26.79 3.65
N ALA A 698 -20.90 -26.94 2.41
CA ALA A 698 -20.54 -26.03 1.32
C ALA A 698 -21.00 -24.59 1.59
N ALA A 699 -22.20 -24.41 2.16
CA ALA A 699 -22.74 -23.12 2.55
C ALA A 699 -21.90 -22.42 3.63
N GLU A 700 -21.46 -23.16 4.65
CA GLU A 700 -20.58 -22.64 5.71
C GLU A 700 -19.22 -22.21 5.16
N LEU A 701 -18.63 -23.02 4.27
CA LEU A 701 -17.38 -22.68 3.62
C LEU A 701 -17.49 -21.39 2.80
N ARG A 702 -18.58 -21.23 2.02
CA ARG A 702 -18.87 -20.00 1.26
C ARG A 702 -19.08 -18.79 2.17
N LEU A 703 -19.78 -18.98 3.29
CA LEU A 703 -19.99 -17.94 4.29
C LEU A 703 -18.66 -17.46 4.87
N LEU A 704 -17.79 -18.36 5.34
CA LEU A 704 -16.50 -17.96 5.91
C LEU A 704 -15.63 -17.21 4.89
N ARG A 705 -15.51 -17.72 3.66
CA ARG A 705 -14.73 -17.07 2.60
C ARG A 705 -15.24 -15.65 2.30
N THR A 706 -16.55 -15.46 2.30
CA THR A 706 -17.18 -14.15 2.07
C THR A 706 -17.01 -13.23 3.30
N TRP A 707 -17.22 -13.76 4.50
CA TRP A 707 -17.20 -13.01 5.76
C TRP A 707 -15.83 -12.43 6.09
N PHE A 708 -14.74 -13.18 5.83
CA PHE A 708 -13.38 -12.74 6.15
C PHE A 708 -12.83 -11.64 5.24
N SER A 709 -13.51 -11.30 4.14
CA SER A 709 -13.23 -10.06 3.40
C SER A 709 -13.45 -8.83 4.30
N LEU A 710 -12.65 -7.77 4.16
CA LEU A 710 -12.83 -6.54 4.95
C LEU A 710 -14.19 -5.88 4.69
N ASP A 711 -14.60 -5.83 3.43
CA ASP A 711 -15.80 -5.15 2.94
C ASP A 711 -16.46 -6.01 1.85
N PRO A 712 -17.04 -7.18 2.21
CA PRO A 712 -17.65 -8.07 1.22
C PRO A 712 -18.86 -7.40 0.56
N PRO A 713 -19.09 -7.63 -0.74
CA PRO A 713 -20.31 -7.19 -1.40
C PRO A 713 -21.53 -7.71 -0.64
N ARG A 714 -22.36 -6.79 -0.16
CA ARG A 714 -23.49 -7.10 0.73
C ARG A 714 -24.40 -8.20 0.17
N PRO A 715 -24.83 -8.21 -1.11
CA PRO A 715 -25.69 -9.28 -1.60
C PRO A 715 -25.02 -10.66 -1.61
N LEU A 716 -23.70 -10.72 -1.83
CA LEU A 716 -22.96 -11.98 -1.71
C LEU A 716 -22.96 -12.47 -0.26
N LEU A 717 -22.74 -11.56 0.69
CA LEU A 717 -22.80 -11.90 2.11
C LEU A 717 -24.22 -12.32 2.53
N GLU A 718 -25.26 -11.57 2.16
CA GLU A 718 -26.66 -11.89 2.47
C GLU A 718 -27.08 -13.24 1.87
N ARG A 719 -26.61 -13.57 0.66
CA ARG A 719 -26.85 -14.88 0.07
C ARG A 719 -26.12 -15.98 0.83
N ALA A 720 -24.84 -15.79 1.13
CA ALA A 720 -24.05 -16.77 1.88
C ALA A 720 -24.62 -17.02 3.30
N MET A 721 -25.14 -15.97 3.96
CA MET A 721 -25.84 -16.08 5.23
C MET A 721 -27.12 -16.90 5.10
N ARG A 722 -27.98 -16.60 4.11
CA ARG A 722 -29.23 -17.35 3.86
C ARG A 722 -28.94 -18.82 3.57
N ASP A 723 -27.99 -19.10 2.70
CA ASP A 723 -27.59 -20.46 2.33
C ASP A 723 -27.07 -21.23 3.56
N ALA A 724 -26.44 -20.53 4.51
CA ALA A 724 -25.97 -21.09 5.78
C ALA A 724 -27.04 -21.12 6.90
N GLY A 725 -28.29 -20.77 6.59
CA GLY A 725 -29.42 -20.81 7.54
C GLY A 725 -29.51 -19.61 8.49
N LEU A 726 -28.83 -18.48 8.19
CA LEU A 726 -28.85 -17.29 9.04
C LEU A 726 -29.94 -16.28 8.65
N SER A 727 -30.57 -15.70 9.67
CA SER A 727 -31.48 -14.56 9.52
C SER A 727 -30.73 -13.33 9.01
N LEU A 728 -31.28 -12.67 7.99
CA LEU A 728 -30.68 -11.45 7.44
C LEU A 728 -30.80 -10.29 8.43
N PRO A 729 -29.75 -9.48 8.62
CA PRO A 729 -29.90 -8.23 9.34
C PRO A 729 -30.89 -7.33 8.60
N PRO A 730 -31.77 -6.59 9.30
CA PRO A 730 -32.71 -5.68 8.68
C PRO A 730 -31.96 -4.67 7.79
N ARG A 731 -32.50 -4.38 6.61
CA ARG A 731 -31.91 -3.39 5.71
C ARG A 731 -31.98 -2.02 6.36
N ALA A 732 -30.82 -1.50 6.75
CA ALA A 732 -30.72 -0.15 7.29
C ALA A 732 -31.29 0.85 6.26
N PRO A 733 -32.19 1.75 6.68
CA PRO A 733 -32.70 2.77 5.79
C PRO A 733 -31.54 3.66 5.33
N VAL A 734 -31.64 4.14 4.08
CA VAL A 734 -30.77 5.18 3.56
C VAL A 734 -31.58 6.42 3.28
N ARG A 735 -30.93 7.56 3.43
CA ARG A 735 -31.42 8.82 2.89
C ARG A 735 -30.87 8.97 1.49
N ALA A 736 -31.70 9.37 0.55
CA ALA A 736 -31.31 9.54 -0.83
C ALA A 736 -31.86 10.84 -1.42
N VAL A 737 -31.13 11.37 -2.38
CA VAL A 737 -31.54 12.45 -3.26
C VAL A 737 -31.56 11.90 -4.68
N PHE A 738 -32.63 12.19 -5.38
CA PHE A 738 -32.92 11.72 -6.72
C PHE A 738 -32.89 12.91 -7.66
N TYR A 739 -32.13 12.77 -8.74
CA TYR A 739 -32.06 13.69 -9.85
C TYR A 739 -32.64 12.99 -11.07
N ALA A 740 -33.53 13.68 -11.78
CA ALA A 740 -34.01 13.29 -13.09
C ALA A 740 -33.76 14.46 -14.04
N GLY A 741 -33.00 14.24 -15.11
CA GLY A 741 -32.71 15.24 -16.12
C GLY A 741 -33.05 14.75 -17.52
N GLU A 742 -33.54 15.62 -18.38
CA GLU A 742 -33.82 15.29 -19.78
C GLU A 742 -33.33 16.38 -20.74
N VAL A 743 -32.96 15.97 -21.95
CA VAL A 743 -32.73 16.92 -23.05
C VAL A 743 -34.09 17.41 -23.54
N ALA A 744 -34.32 18.72 -23.39
CA ALA A 744 -35.51 19.41 -23.89
C ALA A 744 -35.37 19.77 -25.37
N ASP A 745 -34.21 20.27 -25.76
CA ASP A 745 -33.86 20.62 -27.14
C ASP A 745 -32.37 20.30 -27.37
N PRO A 746 -32.03 19.42 -28.34
CA PRO A 746 -30.64 19.13 -28.70
C PRO A 746 -29.92 20.30 -29.39
N GLY A 747 -30.65 21.36 -29.74
CA GLY A 747 -30.12 22.49 -30.50
C GLY A 747 -29.93 22.16 -31.98
N SER A 748 -29.28 23.07 -32.71
CA SER A 748 -29.07 22.96 -34.15
C SER A 748 -27.77 22.24 -34.56
N GLN A 749 -26.85 22.06 -33.62
CA GLN A 749 -25.50 21.55 -33.90
C GLN A 749 -25.31 20.07 -33.60
N LEU A 750 -26.17 19.46 -32.79
CA LEU A 750 -26.05 18.08 -32.34
C LEU A 750 -27.28 17.27 -32.73
N THR A 751 -27.07 15.99 -33.04
CA THR A 751 -28.17 15.03 -33.13
C THR A 751 -28.74 14.74 -31.74
N ALA A 752 -29.99 14.26 -31.67
CA ALA A 752 -30.61 13.87 -30.40
C ALA A 752 -29.76 12.85 -29.61
N ARG A 753 -29.08 11.93 -30.32
CA ARG A 753 -28.18 10.96 -29.69
C ARG A 753 -26.94 11.63 -29.09
N GLU A 754 -26.29 12.52 -29.83
CA GLU A 754 -25.12 13.24 -29.33
C GLU A 754 -25.47 14.14 -28.15
N ALA A 755 -26.64 14.76 -28.14
CA ALA A 755 -27.13 15.53 -27.00
C ALA A 755 -27.37 14.64 -25.76
N HIS A 756 -27.91 13.42 -25.93
CA HIS A 756 -28.04 12.45 -24.84
C HIS A 756 -26.67 11.99 -24.31
N GLU A 757 -25.71 11.70 -25.19
CA GLU A 757 -24.35 11.33 -24.82
C GLU A 757 -23.62 12.47 -24.10
N LEU A 758 -23.82 13.71 -24.55
CA LEU A 758 -23.33 14.92 -23.89
C LEU A 758 -23.92 15.06 -22.48
N LEU A 759 -25.23 14.86 -22.30
CA LEU A 759 -25.88 14.92 -20.99
C LEU A 759 -25.23 13.94 -20.00
N GLY A 760 -25.00 12.70 -20.43
CA GLY A 760 -24.29 11.68 -19.64
C GLY A 760 -22.83 12.08 -19.33
N PHE A 761 -22.11 12.61 -20.32
CA PHE A 761 -20.74 13.08 -20.17
C PHE A 761 -20.63 14.25 -19.18
N VAL A 762 -21.51 15.24 -19.29
CA VAL A 762 -21.54 16.41 -18.40
C VAL A 762 -21.90 15.97 -16.98
N ALA A 763 -22.87 15.07 -16.81
CA ALA A 763 -23.21 14.52 -15.51
C ALA A 763 -22.05 13.76 -14.87
N HIS A 764 -21.27 13.01 -15.68
CA HIS A 764 -20.05 12.38 -15.20
C HIS A 764 -19.04 13.40 -14.67
N ARG A 765 -18.86 14.53 -15.36
CA ARG A 765 -17.97 15.63 -14.89
C ARG A 765 -18.51 16.33 -13.64
N ALA A 766 -19.83 16.50 -13.54
CA ALA A 766 -20.48 17.14 -12.40
C ALA A 766 -20.52 16.24 -11.14
N ARG A 767 -20.17 14.95 -11.25
CA ARG A 767 -20.23 13.97 -10.13
C ARG A 767 -19.50 14.42 -8.87
N ALA A 768 -18.50 15.31 -8.98
CA ALA A 768 -17.79 15.92 -7.85
C ALA A 768 -18.72 16.47 -6.75
N PHE A 769 -19.89 17.01 -7.14
CA PHE A 769 -20.88 17.56 -6.19
C PHE A 769 -21.61 16.48 -5.37
N LEU A 770 -21.58 15.22 -5.82
CA LEU A 770 -22.24 14.08 -5.21
C LEU A 770 -21.26 13.09 -4.55
N GLU A 771 -19.95 13.32 -4.59
CA GLU A 771 -18.92 12.41 -4.06
C GLU A 771 -19.00 12.14 -2.57
N ALA A 772 -19.66 13.03 -1.80
CA ALA A 772 -19.90 12.79 -0.39
C ALA A 772 -20.89 11.63 -0.14
N TYR A 773 -21.58 11.19 -1.19
CA TYR A 773 -22.65 10.20 -1.18
C TYR A 773 -22.28 8.99 -2.04
N GLY A 774 -22.84 7.82 -1.70
CA GLY A 774 -22.89 6.72 -2.67
C GLY A 774 -23.78 7.17 -3.82
N SER A 775 -23.35 7.04 -5.08
CA SER A 775 -24.13 7.51 -6.22
C SER A 775 -24.13 6.51 -7.37
N ALA A 776 -25.28 6.44 -8.05
CA ALA A 776 -25.46 5.68 -9.28
C ALA A 776 -26.20 6.53 -10.31
N ALA A 777 -25.77 6.42 -11.56
CA ALA A 777 -26.35 7.11 -12.69
C ALA A 777 -26.77 6.08 -13.76
N THR A 778 -27.98 6.25 -14.27
CA THR A 778 -28.56 5.41 -15.30
C THR A 778 -29.26 6.30 -16.31
N GLN A 779 -28.95 6.11 -17.59
CA GLN A 779 -29.63 6.82 -18.68
C GLN A 779 -30.64 5.88 -19.34
N VAL A 780 -31.90 6.30 -19.36
CA VAL A 780 -33.04 5.56 -19.92
C VAL A 780 -33.66 6.42 -21.02
N GLY A 781 -33.27 6.17 -22.26
CA GLY A 781 -33.67 7.01 -23.39
C GLY A 781 -33.20 8.46 -23.20
N PRO A 782 -34.09 9.47 -23.29
CA PRO A 782 -33.72 10.88 -23.15
C PRO A 782 -33.52 11.31 -21.68
N VAL A 783 -33.84 10.45 -20.72
CA VAL A 783 -33.80 10.79 -19.29
C VAL A 783 -32.55 10.21 -18.63
N LEU A 784 -31.77 11.07 -18.00
CA LEU A 784 -30.71 10.72 -17.07
C LEU A 784 -31.26 10.71 -15.65
N SER A 785 -31.25 9.54 -15.02
CA SER A 785 -31.59 9.36 -13.60
C SER A 785 -30.31 9.20 -12.79
N VAL A 786 -30.15 10.00 -11.74
CA VAL A 786 -29.04 9.88 -10.79
C VAL A 786 -29.60 9.78 -9.38
N VAL A 787 -29.12 8.81 -8.61
CA VAL A 787 -29.41 8.69 -7.18
C VAL A 787 -28.12 8.92 -6.40
N ALA A 788 -28.19 9.73 -5.36
CA ALA A 788 -27.12 9.94 -4.38
C ALA A 788 -27.66 9.59 -2.99
N PHE A 789 -26.98 8.76 -2.21
CA PHE A 789 -27.49 8.23 -0.95
C PHE A 789 -26.45 8.16 0.17
N GLU A 790 -26.96 8.17 1.40
CA GLU A 790 -26.22 8.09 2.65
C GLU A 790 -26.87 7.09 3.61
N ARG A 791 -26.07 6.21 4.22
CA ARG A 791 -26.55 5.26 5.23
C ARG A 791 -26.86 5.99 6.54
N LEU A 792 -27.95 5.61 7.21
CA LEU A 792 -28.25 6.17 8.53
C LEU A 792 -27.25 5.66 9.59
N PRO A 793 -26.84 6.51 10.54
CA PRO A 793 -27.21 7.93 10.71
C PRO A 793 -26.57 8.80 9.62
N ALA A 794 -27.38 9.56 8.88
CA ALA A 794 -26.88 10.44 7.83
C ALA A 794 -26.01 11.53 8.44
N ARG A 795 -24.82 11.75 7.88
CA ARG A 795 -23.81 12.71 8.33
C ARG A 795 -24.14 14.10 7.82
N THR A 796 -24.94 14.21 6.76
CA THR A 796 -25.42 15.49 6.21
C THR A 796 -26.92 15.67 6.47
N GLY A 797 -27.35 16.91 6.73
CA GLY A 797 -28.77 17.25 6.73
C GLY A 797 -29.38 17.03 5.35
N VAL A 798 -30.68 16.74 5.27
CA VAL A 798 -31.41 16.60 3.99
C VAL A 798 -31.19 17.83 3.10
N GLU A 799 -31.17 19.02 3.69
CA GLU A 799 -30.93 20.28 2.99
C GLU A 799 -29.55 20.38 2.34
N ALA A 800 -28.49 19.89 2.99
CA ALA A 800 -27.15 19.91 2.43
C ALA A 800 -27.05 18.96 1.22
N ALA A 801 -27.70 17.80 1.31
CA ALA A 801 -27.77 16.85 0.20
C ALA A 801 -28.59 17.41 -0.98
N LEU A 802 -29.72 18.05 -0.70
CA LEU A 802 -30.52 18.76 -1.70
C LEU A 802 -29.72 19.90 -2.35
N PHE A 803 -28.95 20.67 -1.58
CA PHE A 803 -28.11 21.74 -2.11
C PHE A 803 -26.99 21.20 -3.02
N SER A 804 -26.32 20.11 -2.63
CA SER A 804 -25.35 19.41 -3.46
C SER A 804 -25.95 18.89 -4.77
N ALA A 805 -27.13 18.27 -4.70
CA ALA A 805 -27.83 17.77 -5.89
C ALA A 805 -28.35 18.91 -6.78
N ALA A 806 -28.74 20.05 -6.20
CA ALA A 806 -29.09 21.24 -6.96
C ALA A 806 -27.87 21.84 -7.68
N ARG A 807 -26.69 21.89 -7.04
CA ARG A 807 -25.44 22.30 -7.71
C ARG A 807 -25.05 21.34 -8.84
N PHE A 808 -25.23 20.04 -8.62
CA PHE A 808 -25.06 19.03 -9.66
C PHE A 808 -25.97 19.29 -10.87
N ALA A 809 -27.28 19.51 -10.62
CA ALA A 809 -28.24 19.82 -11.66
C ALA A 809 -27.91 21.12 -12.42
N GLN A 810 -27.49 22.15 -11.69
CA GLN A 810 -27.08 23.44 -12.25
C GLN A 810 -25.87 23.29 -13.18
N GLU A 811 -24.83 22.57 -12.73
CA GLU A 811 -23.63 22.38 -13.54
C GLU A 811 -23.96 21.65 -14.85
N ILE A 812 -24.86 20.66 -14.78
CA ILE A 812 -25.35 19.95 -15.96
C ILE A 812 -26.06 20.90 -16.92
N ALA A 813 -27.02 21.68 -16.43
CA ALA A 813 -27.77 22.60 -17.26
C ALA A 813 -26.86 23.66 -17.92
N ARG A 814 -25.93 24.24 -17.16
CA ARG A 814 -24.99 25.26 -17.67
C ARG A 814 -24.05 24.68 -18.72
N SER A 815 -23.35 23.59 -18.40
CA SER A 815 -22.37 22.98 -19.31
C SER A 815 -23.02 22.44 -20.59
N SER A 816 -24.29 22.00 -20.52
CA SER A 816 -25.04 21.58 -21.72
C SER A 816 -25.45 22.79 -22.57
N LEU A 817 -25.89 23.88 -21.93
CA LEU A 817 -26.26 25.11 -22.62
C LEU A 817 -25.08 25.77 -23.33
N ASP A 818 -23.87 25.69 -22.77
CA ASP A 818 -22.62 26.15 -23.42
C ASP A 818 -22.35 25.42 -24.76
N GLN A 819 -22.97 24.25 -24.97
CA GLN A 819 -22.92 23.47 -26.22
C GLN A 819 -24.21 23.59 -27.04
N GLY A 820 -25.11 24.51 -26.68
CA GLY A 820 -26.39 24.74 -27.36
C GLY A 820 -27.49 23.74 -27.01
N VAL A 821 -27.32 22.91 -25.98
CA VAL A 821 -28.31 21.90 -25.56
C VAL A 821 -29.13 22.41 -24.37
N ILE A 822 -30.45 22.38 -24.49
CA ILE A 822 -31.37 22.77 -23.42
C ILE A 822 -31.73 21.54 -22.58
N VAL A 823 -31.53 21.64 -21.27
CA VAL A 823 -31.80 20.55 -20.31
C VAL A 823 -32.84 20.98 -19.28
N ARG A 824 -33.78 20.06 -18.97
CA ARG A 824 -34.64 20.16 -17.79
C ARG A 824 -34.16 19.22 -16.71
N ALA A 825 -34.32 19.62 -15.46
CA ALA A 825 -33.94 18.79 -14.32
C ALA A 825 -34.94 18.91 -13.18
N ALA A 826 -35.08 17.84 -12.41
CA ALA A 826 -35.81 17.80 -11.17
C ALA A 826 -35.00 17.11 -10.07
N VAL A 827 -35.08 17.63 -8.85
CA VAL A 827 -34.41 17.07 -7.67
C VAL A 827 -35.40 16.91 -6.51
N CYS A 828 -35.40 15.73 -5.90
CA CYS A 828 -36.21 15.41 -4.72
C CYS A 828 -35.40 14.55 -3.74
N ALA A 829 -35.68 14.65 -2.43
CA ALA A 829 -35.05 13.81 -1.41
C ALA A 829 -36.07 12.93 -0.69
N GLY A 830 -35.63 11.76 -0.23
CA GLY A 830 -36.45 10.87 0.59
C GLY A 830 -35.66 9.74 1.22
N GLU A 831 -36.32 8.97 2.08
CA GLU A 831 -35.75 7.74 2.62
C GLU A 831 -36.08 6.55 1.74
N GLY A 832 -35.21 5.56 1.74
CA GLY A 832 -35.37 4.36 0.93
C GLY A 832 -34.49 3.22 1.40
N VAL A 833 -34.51 2.16 0.60
CA VAL A 833 -33.78 0.92 0.88
C VAL A 833 -32.80 0.67 -0.26
N LEU A 834 -31.53 0.44 0.08
CA LEU A 834 -30.52 0.04 -0.89
C LEU A 834 -30.86 -1.32 -1.50
N PHE A 835 -30.68 -1.42 -2.82
CA PHE A 835 -30.73 -2.66 -3.59
C PHE A 835 -29.66 -2.62 -4.69
N GLU A 836 -29.40 -3.75 -5.33
CA GLU A 836 -28.58 -3.78 -6.56
C GLU A 836 -29.49 -3.88 -7.78
N ASP A 837 -29.23 -3.05 -8.78
CA ASP A 837 -29.95 -3.09 -10.05
C ASP A 837 -29.51 -4.29 -10.92
N VAL A 838 -30.12 -4.41 -12.10
CA VAL A 838 -29.86 -5.51 -13.05
C VAL A 838 -28.41 -5.55 -13.55
N ASN A 839 -27.64 -4.48 -13.36
CA ASN A 839 -26.23 -4.37 -13.74
C ASN A 839 -25.29 -4.51 -12.53
N GLY A 840 -25.81 -4.92 -11.36
CA GLY A 840 -25.04 -5.05 -10.13
C GLY A 840 -24.63 -3.71 -9.50
N ARG A 841 -25.26 -2.60 -9.86
CA ARG A 841 -24.96 -1.27 -9.30
C ARG A 841 -25.88 -0.97 -8.12
N SER A 842 -25.35 -0.36 -7.06
CA SER A 842 -26.14 0.08 -5.91
C SER A 842 -27.16 1.17 -6.31
N ALA A 843 -28.44 0.89 -6.10
CA ALA A 843 -29.57 1.79 -6.34
C ALA A 843 -30.44 1.89 -5.07
N VAL A 844 -31.36 2.86 -5.03
CA VAL A 844 -32.24 3.07 -3.87
C VAL A 844 -33.69 2.97 -4.28
N ALA A 845 -34.43 2.06 -3.64
CA ALA A 845 -35.88 1.97 -3.78
C ALA A 845 -36.50 2.97 -2.80
N SER A 846 -37.10 4.03 -3.34
CA SER A 846 -37.73 5.10 -2.57
C SER A 846 -38.93 5.67 -3.33
N PRO A 847 -40.01 6.08 -2.63
CA PRO A 847 -41.09 6.88 -3.22
C PRO A 847 -40.58 8.19 -3.86
N ALA A 848 -39.48 8.76 -3.35
CA ALA A 848 -38.90 10.00 -3.88
C ALA A 848 -38.35 9.87 -5.31
N SER A 849 -38.02 8.65 -5.76
CA SER A 849 -37.62 8.39 -7.16
C SER A 849 -38.78 8.69 -8.13
N ARG A 850 -40.00 8.20 -7.81
CA ARG A 850 -41.20 8.50 -8.58
C ARG A 850 -41.51 9.99 -8.54
N ARG A 851 -41.33 10.60 -7.37
CA ARG A 851 -41.59 12.02 -7.18
C ARG A 851 -40.67 12.92 -8.03
N ALA A 852 -39.39 12.58 -8.17
CA ALA A 852 -38.48 13.28 -9.07
C ALA A 852 -38.94 13.23 -10.54
N ALA A 853 -39.50 12.11 -10.99
CA ALA A 853 -40.07 12.00 -12.33
C ALA A 853 -41.33 12.85 -12.50
N ASP A 854 -42.22 12.87 -11.50
CA ASP A 854 -43.43 13.70 -11.51
C ASP A 854 -43.07 15.21 -11.56
N LEU A 855 -42.03 15.63 -10.82
CA LEU A 855 -41.52 17.00 -10.83
C LEU A 855 -40.91 17.39 -12.18
N LEU A 856 -40.20 16.47 -12.84
CA LEU A 856 -39.65 16.72 -14.17
C LEU A 856 -40.77 16.89 -15.20
N ALA A 857 -41.84 16.11 -15.10
CA ALA A 857 -43.04 16.27 -15.94
C ALA A 857 -43.72 17.63 -15.72
N ALA A 858 -43.85 18.07 -14.46
CA ALA A 858 -44.39 19.41 -14.16
C ALA A 858 -43.49 20.53 -14.73
N ALA A 859 -42.16 20.39 -14.63
CA ALA A 859 -41.23 21.35 -15.23
C ALA A 859 -41.36 21.42 -16.76
N ARG A 860 -41.70 20.30 -17.41
CA ARG A 860 -41.98 20.24 -18.86
C ARG A 860 -43.21 21.05 -19.25
N GLU A 861 -44.27 21.00 -18.44
CA GLU A 861 -45.51 21.76 -18.69
C GLU A 861 -45.30 23.27 -18.51
N ILE A 862 -44.53 23.67 -17.50
CA ILE A 862 -44.24 25.09 -17.21
C ILE A 862 -43.34 25.71 -18.29
N ALA A 863 -42.40 24.94 -18.85
CA ALA A 863 -41.37 25.43 -19.75
C ALA A 863 -41.03 24.43 -20.89
N PRO A 864 -41.92 24.30 -21.89
CA PRO A 864 -41.79 23.30 -22.96
C PRO A 864 -40.66 23.57 -23.96
N ASP A 865 -40.09 24.78 -24.00
CA ASP A 865 -38.97 25.16 -24.89
C ASP A 865 -37.85 25.93 -24.16
N ARG A 866 -37.74 25.80 -22.83
CA ARG A 866 -36.70 26.46 -22.03
C ARG A 866 -36.03 25.48 -21.07
N ALA A 867 -34.81 25.81 -20.65
CA ALA A 867 -34.16 25.11 -19.55
C ALA A 867 -34.99 25.35 -18.29
N ALA A 868 -35.19 24.30 -17.49
CA ALA A 868 -35.96 24.39 -16.26
C ALA A 868 -35.34 23.50 -15.18
N PHE A 869 -35.37 23.98 -13.94
CA PHE A 869 -34.91 23.23 -12.78
C PHE A 869 -35.99 23.25 -11.71
N ALA A 870 -36.48 22.07 -11.32
CA ALA A 870 -37.43 21.89 -10.23
C ALA A 870 -36.75 21.27 -9.00
N LEU A 871 -37.06 21.79 -7.82
CA LEU A 871 -36.56 21.31 -6.54
C LEU A 871 -37.71 21.18 -5.55
N GLU A 872 -37.80 20.04 -4.88
CA GLU A 872 -38.79 19.80 -3.82
C GLU A 872 -38.11 19.45 -2.49
N GLY A 873 -38.73 19.89 -1.39
CA GLY A 873 -38.34 19.52 -0.02
C GLY A 873 -37.19 20.34 0.57
N ALA A 874 -36.77 21.40 -0.12
CA ALA A 874 -35.78 22.37 0.37
C ALA A 874 -36.46 23.50 1.16
N SER A 875 -35.79 24.02 2.19
CA SER A 875 -36.28 25.21 2.91
C SER A 875 -36.17 26.49 2.06
N GLU A 876 -36.92 27.52 2.42
CA GLU A 876 -36.88 28.83 1.76
C GLU A 876 -35.47 29.44 1.73
N LEU A 877 -34.62 29.14 2.73
CA LEU A 877 -33.22 29.57 2.74
C LEU A 877 -32.42 28.92 1.60
N VAL A 878 -32.55 27.60 1.41
CA VAL A 878 -31.89 26.86 0.33
C VAL A 878 -32.40 27.32 -1.02
N VAL A 879 -33.72 27.53 -1.15
CA VAL A 879 -34.35 28.07 -2.35
C VAL A 879 -33.82 29.48 -2.66
N ALA A 880 -33.73 30.36 -1.66
CA ALA A 880 -33.20 31.72 -1.84
C ALA A 880 -31.72 31.73 -2.24
N LEU A 881 -30.88 30.92 -1.58
CA LEU A 881 -29.45 30.80 -1.89
C LEU A 881 -29.20 30.23 -3.30
N LEU A 882 -30.02 29.26 -3.72
CA LEU A 882 -29.97 28.74 -5.08
C LEU A 882 -30.42 29.81 -6.08
N GLY A 883 -31.49 30.56 -5.79
CA GLY A 883 -31.93 31.69 -6.61
C GLY A 883 -30.84 32.74 -6.83
N GLN A 884 -30.06 33.08 -5.79
CA GLN A 884 -28.93 34.02 -5.90
C GLN A 884 -27.80 33.51 -6.81
N ARG A 885 -27.61 32.19 -6.90
CA ARG A 885 -26.55 31.56 -7.70
C ARG A 885 -26.98 31.19 -9.12
N LEU A 886 -28.27 31.25 -9.42
CA LEU A 886 -28.82 31.05 -10.76
C LEU A 886 -28.94 32.38 -11.50
N THR A 887 -27.81 33.07 -11.68
CA THR A 887 -27.76 34.36 -12.38
C THR A 887 -28.28 34.21 -13.82
N GLY A 888 -29.34 34.95 -14.15
CA GLY A 888 -30.02 34.86 -15.46
C GLY A 888 -31.17 33.87 -15.55
N TRP A 889 -31.51 33.16 -14.45
CA TRP A 889 -32.70 32.32 -14.36
C TRP A 889 -33.79 33.01 -13.53
N GLU A 890 -35.04 32.81 -13.91
CA GLU A 890 -36.21 33.43 -13.28
C GLU A 890 -36.99 32.39 -12.48
N ARG A 891 -37.39 32.69 -11.24
CA ARG A 891 -38.27 31.80 -10.46
C ARG A 891 -39.67 31.84 -11.08
N ALA A 892 -40.24 30.67 -11.38
CA ALA A 892 -41.59 30.57 -11.91
C ALA A 892 -42.62 30.99 -10.84
N PRO A 893 -43.68 31.73 -11.21
CA PRO A 893 -44.71 32.19 -10.28
C PRO A 893 -45.66 31.08 -9.82
N GLU A 894 -45.79 29.99 -10.60
CA GLU A 894 -46.66 28.85 -10.33
C GLU A 894 -45.82 27.59 -10.12
N GLY A 895 -45.85 27.04 -8.91
CA GLY A 895 -45.31 25.73 -8.57
C GLY A 895 -46.20 25.07 -7.53
N ALA A 896 -46.28 23.74 -7.52
CA ALA A 896 -47.00 23.01 -6.48
C ALA A 896 -46.41 23.31 -5.10
N ASP A 897 -47.24 23.33 -4.05
CA ASP A 897 -46.81 23.62 -2.67
C ASP A 897 -45.56 22.82 -2.27
N GLY A 898 -44.53 23.51 -1.78
CA GLY A 898 -43.25 22.90 -1.39
C GLY A 898 -42.26 22.65 -2.54
N THR A 899 -42.56 23.15 -3.74
CA THR A 899 -41.71 23.04 -4.94
C THR A 899 -41.21 24.42 -5.39
N ALA A 900 -39.93 24.52 -5.70
CA ALA A 900 -39.33 25.70 -6.34
C ALA A 900 -38.93 25.34 -7.78
N VAL A 901 -39.32 26.18 -8.74
CA VAL A 901 -38.99 26.01 -10.16
C VAL A 901 -38.28 27.26 -10.66
N TRP A 902 -37.14 27.08 -11.34
CA TRP A 902 -36.39 28.13 -12.02
C TRP A 902 -36.36 27.88 -13.51
N LEU A 903 -36.51 28.95 -14.28
CA LEU A 903 -36.54 28.96 -15.74
C LEU A 903 -35.26 29.63 -16.25
N GLY A 904 -34.50 28.91 -17.07
CA GLY A 904 -33.28 29.43 -17.69
C GLY A 904 -33.56 30.57 -18.68
N PRO A 905 -32.51 31.31 -19.07
CA PRO A 905 -32.64 32.45 -19.97
C PRO A 905 -33.35 32.08 -21.28
N ARG A 906 -34.13 33.01 -21.82
CA ARG A 906 -34.69 32.87 -23.17
C ARG A 906 -33.53 33.06 -24.15
N THR A 907 -33.26 32.05 -24.98
CA THR A 907 -32.25 32.07 -26.04
C THR A 907 -32.40 33.27 -26.96
#